data_AF-A0A9W8XV55-F1
#
_entry.id   AF-A0A9W8XV55-F1
#
_cell.length_a   1.000
_cell.length_b   1.000
_cell.length_c   1.000
_cell.angle_alpha   90.00
_cell.angle_beta   90.00
_cell.angle_gamma   90.00
#
_symmetry.space_group_name_H-M   'P 1'
#
loop_
_entity.id
_entity.type
_entity.pdbx_description
1 polymer ?
#
loop_
_entity_poly.entity_id
_entity_poly.type
_entity_poly.pdbx_seq_one_letter_code
_entity_poly.pdbx_strand_id
1 'polypeptide(L)'
;MSVDLKAEVAQGELNEYNITHGKVSKSGIVLRPQPTNDPNEPLNWAQGQKYSTYVVCCFFTFLAFMNSSAFTVAIQPIIKEFHKTSTEASYLTSLQVLGMGFGALILMPSARLFGKRPVYLVSILFLCVTNIWSYFSHSYRSLLASRIIGGLMTAAADAVVPSLVADLFYFHERGRALMIFHTAISIGAFGGPFINAYIAQYAGWRWMCGAMAIAGGATFLIGFVTIRETHYAENGHRDLLKPEDEYATKRSWIAELSLTRGFNRNESFLGWLLRTVSLILYPPVWIVGLTVGLFIGCNIALQITSTQTFTAAPYHWKVHSLGLLSLSGLVGAIVSFVFGGWLIDFIATRLTARNAEHVEPEYRLPAMIIPAVIGPMGVLTFGLVISYGKSWAGAAVGYGMEGFGATAASNIVVTYAVDAYRPVPPLFIEASLSSLLSSSHAVAACYTSVIMFQLSPIFYASILGLTGCSLAQQFPPPVSYDAVLKSPIDPNITISYKVPEPGTCTTAFSSQKQYSGYVNLPPFTLVPYQQEYPINTFFWFFEARNNSDTAPLTIWLNGGPGSSSMIGLFREMGPCEVVQLEDGSYGTQPNVWGWDRSSNLLFIDQPTQVGFSYDHPVNVSWDFIKEHVLEPPTSLPTNVPSWSFINGTLATGNRANVENSTVIAARAAWHFLQGFLSAFPQYNPGQRPNQTTIEPTGVNLFAESYGGQYGPVFADFFEDQNDRRRAGVIPANSTLEIKLDSLGIINGLVDTIVQTPAMAAFVYNNTYDLQGMSQTQYLNLLSDYRKPRGCLEMASQCHTQATAVDYEGENLDEETTSICELASISCWGVQSQALQLSGRNPYDIRFTSPNSFPSYAYLEYLNQANILRSIGAKVNFTESTTMVNAVFHQTGDDVRGTQIKKLADLLARGIRVALIYGDADIICNWVGGEAVSLALAHESPYSSTFAAAGYADIVSNDSYVGGHVRQYGNLSFSRIFDAGHTTPSYQAETSFVVFSRIIQGDDISMGRNVDLSTFGTEGPDKSLHKNKLPPQPQNTCWIRAIADTCSEDEKDQIYQGLGVVENGKWSAEQPATKPNIVQRFARRHIKEPKPTPARYDIDKPEEPPVLDRLLNRRLSAPMEPIPEAHSPRPSGDIPERLVSEHPFEPTPVIQRNAHPSGPASSGAPVPGPPKTHEPTAEPTTLRQPSPEPGKP
;
A
#
# COMPACT_ATOMS: atom_id res chain seq x y z
N MET A 1 3.78 -29.46 7.09
CA MET A 1 4.49 -30.11 5.96
C MET A 1 5.04 -29.12 4.92
N SER A 2 4.30 -28.08 4.50
CA SER A 2 4.88 -27.00 3.67
C SER A 2 5.64 -25.94 4.49
N VAL A 3 5.29 -25.77 5.77
CA VAL A 3 5.90 -24.79 6.69
C VAL A 3 7.33 -25.17 7.05
N ASP A 4 7.55 -26.43 7.45
CA ASP A 4 8.80 -26.95 8.02
C ASP A 4 9.98 -26.83 7.03
N LEU A 5 9.69 -26.97 5.73
CA LEU A 5 10.65 -26.87 4.62
C LEU A 5 11.24 -25.46 4.42
N LYS A 6 10.66 -24.41 5.02
CA LYS A 6 11.31 -23.09 5.12
C LYS A 6 12.21 -22.97 6.36
N ALA A 7 11.86 -23.62 7.47
CA ALA A 7 12.58 -23.48 8.73
C ALA A 7 13.96 -24.14 8.69
N GLU A 8 14.00 -25.47 8.51
CA GLU A 8 15.25 -26.25 8.58
C GLU A 8 16.24 -25.88 7.46
N VAL A 9 15.73 -25.55 6.28
CA VAL A 9 16.54 -25.32 5.06
C VAL A 9 17.10 -23.90 4.99
N ALA A 10 16.41 -22.90 5.54
CA ALA A 10 16.93 -21.52 5.58
C ALA A 10 17.92 -21.29 6.72
N GLN A 11 17.69 -21.86 7.90
CA GLN A 11 18.48 -21.59 9.10
C GLN A 11 19.94 -22.04 9.01
N GLY A 12 20.26 -23.06 8.19
CA GLY A 12 21.63 -23.53 7.99
C GLY A 12 22.51 -22.56 7.20
N GLU A 13 22.13 -22.26 5.94
CA GLU A 13 23.00 -21.54 4.99
C GLU A 13 22.83 -20.01 4.95
N LEU A 14 21.80 -19.42 5.58
CA LEU A 14 21.75 -17.96 5.77
C LEU A 14 22.98 -17.44 6.53
N ASN A 15 23.58 -18.27 7.39
CA ASN A 15 24.82 -17.95 8.09
C ASN A 15 26.03 -17.81 7.14
N GLU A 16 26.07 -18.48 5.98
CA GLU A 16 27.20 -18.32 5.03
C GLU A 16 27.22 -16.93 4.36
N TYR A 17 26.07 -16.26 4.21
CA TYR A 17 25.98 -14.92 3.60
C TYR A 17 26.65 -13.84 4.47
N ASN A 18 26.69 -14.05 5.78
CA ASN A 18 27.31 -13.14 6.76
C ASN A 18 28.82 -13.39 6.98
N ILE A 19 29.44 -14.35 6.28
CA ILE A 19 30.88 -14.63 6.42
C ILE A 19 31.72 -13.57 5.69
N THR A 20 32.13 -12.55 6.44
CA THR A 20 33.11 -11.52 6.03
C THR A 20 34.57 -12.02 6.10
N HIS A 21 34.83 -13.09 6.85
CA HIS A 21 36.18 -13.60 7.09
C HIS A 21 36.25 -15.12 6.85
N GLY A 22 37.07 -15.55 5.90
CA GLY A 22 37.22 -16.97 5.52
C GLY A 22 38.33 -17.18 4.49
N LYS A 23 38.41 -18.39 3.91
CA LYS A 23 39.33 -18.71 2.82
C LYS A 23 39.10 -17.75 1.63
N VAL A 24 40.17 -17.13 1.14
CA VAL A 24 40.17 -16.17 0.02
C VAL A 24 40.82 -16.77 -1.24
N SER A 25 40.44 -16.24 -2.41
CA SER A 25 41.08 -16.53 -3.68
C SER A 25 42.48 -15.89 -3.78
N LYS A 26 43.24 -16.24 -4.81
CA LYS A 26 44.53 -15.59 -5.15
C LYS A 26 44.41 -14.10 -5.47
N SER A 27 43.20 -13.57 -5.68
CA SER A 27 42.92 -12.15 -5.89
C SER A 27 42.27 -11.47 -4.68
N GLY A 28 42.28 -12.12 -3.50
CA GLY A 28 41.76 -11.57 -2.24
C GLY A 28 40.25 -11.69 -2.05
N ILE A 29 39.51 -12.28 -3.01
CA ILE A 29 38.05 -12.40 -2.95
C ILE A 29 37.67 -13.56 -2.02
N VAL A 30 36.81 -13.33 -1.03
CA VAL A 30 36.29 -14.39 -0.15
C VAL A 30 35.57 -15.48 -0.96
N LEU A 31 35.95 -16.74 -0.77
CA LEU A 31 35.33 -17.86 -1.46
C LEU A 31 33.91 -18.11 -0.90
N ARG A 32 32.92 -18.17 -1.77
CA ARG A 32 31.51 -18.47 -1.42
C ARG A 32 30.94 -19.49 -2.42
N PRO A 33 30.47 -20.68 -1.99
CA PRO A 33 30.65 -21.27 -0.65
C PRO A 33 32.11 -21.32 -0.17
N GLN A 34 32.30 -21.29 1.16
CA GLN A 34 33.59 -21.64 1.78
C GLN A 34 33.86 -23.14 1.54
N PRO A 35 34.99 -23.55 0.94
CA PRO A 35 35.29 -24.97 0.73
C PRO A 35 35.70 -25.66 2.04
N THR A 36 35.30 -26.92 2.22
CA THR A 36 35.71 -27.73 3.39
C THR A 36 37.19 -28.11 3.29
N ASN A 37 37.68 -28.91 4.24
CA ASN A 37 39.03 -29.50 4.19
C ASN A 37 39.04 -30.90 3.55
N ASP A 38 37.92 -31.38 2.98
CA ASP A 38 37.88 -32.67 2.29
C ASP A 38 38.54 -32.58 0.89
N PRO A 39 39.62 -33.35 0.61
CA PRO A 39 40.26 -33.38 -0.71
C PRO A 39 39.40 -34.03 -1.81
N ASN A 40 38.21 -34.54 -1.45
CA ASN A 40 37.21 -35.11 -2.36
C ASN A 40 36.02 -34.17 -2.66
N GLU A 41 35.87 -33.03 -1.97
CA GLU A 41 34.81 -32.05 -2.27
C GLU A 41 34.99 -31.51 -3.71
N PRO A 42 33.93 -31.41 -4.54
CA PRO A 42 34.06 -30.95 -5.93
C PRO A 42 34.64 -29.54 -6.09
N LEU A 43 34.47 -28.68 -5.08
CA LEU A 43 35.12 -27.37 -5.00
C LEU A 43 36.66 -27.48 -4.93
N ASN A 44 37.18 -28.50 -4.25
CA ASN A 44 38.61 -28.75 -4.03
C ASN A 44 39.28 -29.57 -5.15
N TRP A 45 38.55 -29.98 -6.19
CA TRP A 45 39.12 -30.72 -7.33
C TRP A 45 40.07 -29.86 -8.17
N ALA A 46 41.09 -30.48 -8.76
CA ALA A 46 42.01 -29.79 -9.67
C ALA A 46 41.29 -29.36 -10.95
N GLN A 47 41.69 -28.22 -11.53
CA GLN A 47 40.93 -27.57 -12.61
C GLN A 47 40.66 -28.46 -13.83
N GLY A 48 41.59 -29.35 -14.19
CA GLY A 48 41.41 -30.33 -15.26
C GLY A 48 40.31 -31.37 -14.96
N GLN A 49 40.15 -31.77 -13.69
CA GLN A 49 39.08 -32.67 -13.26
C GLN A 49 37.69 -32.00 -13.36
N LYS A 50 37.60 -30.71 -13.00
CA LYS A 50 36.39 -29.90 -13.13
C LYS A 50 35.98 -29.76 -14.61
N TYR A 51 36.89 -29.26 -15.46
CA TYR A 51 36.59 -29.05 -16.87
C TYR A 51 36.39 -30.34 -17.68
N SER A 52 37.05 -31.45 -17.34
CA SER A 52 36.83 -32.73 -18.05
C SER A 52 35.38 -33.22 -17.94
N THR A 53 34.73 -32.99 -16.80
CA THR A 53 33.31 -33.30 -16.61
C THR A 53 32.44 -32.22 -17.26
N TYR A 54 32.69 -30.95 -16.93
CA TYR A 54 31.84 -29.82 -17.34
C TYR A 54 31.74 -29.63 -18.87
N VAL A 55 32.86 -29.74 -19.60
CA VAL A 55 32.88 -29.57 -21.07
C VAL A 55 32.08 -30.68 -21.78
N VAL A 56 32.11 -31.91 -21.27
CA VAL A 56 31.37 -33.03 -21.88
C VAL A 56 29.87 -32.92 -21.59
N CYS A 57 29.48 -32.43 -20.41
CA CYS A 57 28.09 -32.05 -20.13
C CYS A 57 27.61 -30.95 -21.11
N CYS A 58 28.38 -29.87 -21.31
CA CYS A 58 28.02 -28.80 -22.25
C CYS A 58 27.97 -29.28 -23.72
N PHE A 59 28.84 -30.22 -24.11
CA PHE A 59 28.78 -30.81 -25.46
C PHE A 59 27.51 -31.68 -25.63
N PHE A 60 27.09 -32.39 -24.58
CA PHE A 60 25.80 -33.08 -24.57
C PHE A 60 24.62 -32.10 -24.64
N THR A 61 24.65 -30.97 -23.93
CA THR A 61 23.69 -29.85 -24.08
C THR A 61 23.58 -29.40 -25.54
N PHE A 62 24.72 -29.09 -26.18
CA PHE A 62 24.79 -28.72 -27.59
C PHE A 62 24.11 -29.76 -28.50
N LEU A 63 24.44 -31.05 -28.34
CA LEU A 63 23.83 -32.12 -29.15
C LEU A 63 22.32 -32.27 -28.88
N ALA A 64 21.86 -32.12 -27.64
CA ALA A 64 20.44 -32.21 -27.30
C ALA A 64 19.62 -31.07 -27.93
N PHE A 65 20.12 -29.82 -27.88
CA PHE A 65 19.46 -28.68 -28.51
C PHE A 65 19.60 -28.66 -30.04
N MET A 66 20.68 -29.23 -30.59
CA MET A 66 20.76 -29.54 -32.03
C MET A 66 19.77 -30.64 -32.44
N ASN A 67 19.44 -31.58 -31.55
CA ASN A 67 18.49 -32.65 -31.80
C ASN A 67 17.02 -32.20 -31.69
N SER A 68 16.69 -31.21 -30.86
CA SER A 68 15.33 -30.64 -30.76
C SER A 68 15.00 -29.69 -31.92
N SER A 69 15.97 -28.86 -32.31
CA SER A 69 15.87 -27.95 -33.45
C SER A 69 15.94 -28.63 -34.82
N ALA A 70 16.52 -29.83 -34.93
CA ALA A 70 16.81 -30.50 -36.21
C ALA A 70 15.66 -30.55 -37.23
N PHE A 71 14.41 -30.69 -36.79
CA PHE A 71 13.26 -30.84 -37.70
C PHE A 71 12.65 -29.53 -38.22
N THR A 72 13.04 -28.35 -37.70
CA THR A 72 12.51 -27.05 -38.16
C THR A 72 12.82 -26.78 -39.64
N VAL A 73 14.01 -27.19 -40.09
CA VAL A 73 14.47 -27.10 -41.50
C VAL A 73 14.00 -28.28 -42.37
N ALA A 74 13.48 -29.35 -41.77
CA ALA A 74 13.07 -30.57 -42.46
C ALA A 74 11.56 -30.67 -42.72
N ILE A 75 10.78 -29.65 -42.35
CA ILE A 75 9.31 -29.59 -42.53
C ILE A 75 8.89 -29.94 -43.97
N GLN A 76 9.51 -29.34 -44.99
CA GLN A 76 9.13 -29.58 -46.40
C GLN A 76 9.42 -31.02 -46.88
N PRO A 77 10.61 -31.62 -46.62
CA PRO A 77 10.83 -33.06 -46.79
C PRO A 77 9.79 -33.96 -46.10
N ILE A 78 9.42 -33.65 -44.85
CA ILE A 78 8.47 -34.44 -44.05
C ILE A 78 7.04 -34.35 -44.61
N ILE A 79 6.59 -33.15 -45.01
CA ILE A 79 5.31 -32.95 -45.73
C ILE A 79 5.27 -33.81 -46.98
N LYS A 80 6.35 -33.80 -47.78
CA LYS A 80 6.43 -34.51 -49.06
C LYS A 80 6.44 -36.03 -48.91
N GLU A 81 7.14 -36.57 -47.91
CA GLU A 81 7.26 -38.04 -47.73
C GLU A 81 6.05 -38.65 -47.01
N PHE A 82 5.51 -38.00 -45.98
CA PHE A 82 4.45 -38.56 -45.14
C PHE A 82 3.04 -38.04 -45.46
N HIS A 83 2.89 -37.17 -46.47
CA HIS A 83 1.63 -36.53 -46.84
C HIS A 83 0.92 -35.89 -45.63
N LYS A 84 1.69 -35.07 -44.90
CA LYS A 84 1.29 -34.37 -43.67
C LYS A 84 1.10 -32.88 -43.92
N THR A 85 0.24 -32.23 -43.14
CA THR A 85 0.14 -30.76 -43.11
C THR A 85 1.40 -30.13 -42.48
N SER A 86 1.65 -28.83 -42.70
CA SER A 86 2.78 -28.15 -42.05
C SER A 86 2.64 -28.09 -40.53
N THR A 87 1.41 -28.01 -40.01
CA THR A 87 1.14 -28.04 -38.56
C THR A 87 1.47 -29.42 -37.99
N GLU A 88 1.04 -30.50 -38.64
CA GLU A 88 1.45 -31.86 -38.25
C GLU A 88 2.97 -32.02 -38.31
N ALA A 89 3.63 -31.58 -39.38
CA ALA A 89 5.09 -31.69 -39.51
C ALA A 89 5.85 -30.96 -38.39
N SER A 90 5.35 -29.81 -37.92
CA SER A 90 5.97 -29.07 -36.81
C SER A 90 5.91 -29.78 -35.45
N TYR A 91 4.96 -30.71 -35.25
CA TYR A 91 4.87 -31.50 -34.02
C TYR A 91 6.13 -32.34 -33.74
N LEU A 92 6.93 -32.66 -34.77
CA LEU A 92 8.22 -33.35 -34.59
C LEU A 92 9.23 -32.57 -33.75
N THR A 93 9.21 -31.23 -33.84
CA THR A 93 9.99 -30.34 -32.95
C THR A 93 9.20 -30.02 -31.68
N SER A 94 7.95 -29.53 -31.80
CA SER A 94 7.19 -29.04 -30.66
C SER A 94 6.94 -30.12 -29.60
N LEU A 95 6.58 -31.35 -29.99
CA LEU A 95 6.33 -32.42 -29.03
C LEU A 95 7.63 -33.08 -28.50
N GLN A 96 8.77 -32.85 -29.14
CA GLN A 96 10.08 -33.20 -28.57
C GLN A 96 10.52 -32.20 -27.50
N VAL A 97 10.29 -30.90 -27.73
CA VAL A 97 10.56 -29.84 -26.74
C VAL A 97 9.63 -29.97 -25.52
N LEU A 98 8.34 -30.25 -25.74
CA LEU A 98 7.39 -30.70 -24.71
C LEU A 98 7.90 -31.95 -23.96
N GLY A 99 8.46 -32.91 -24.69
CA GLY A 99 9.08 -34.12 -24.13
C GLY A 99 10.26 -33.80 -23.22
N MET A 100 11.18 -32.91 -23.62
CA MET A 100 12.26 -32.42 -22.76
C MET A 100 11.70 -31.79 -21.48
N GLY A 101 10.62 -31.01 -21.60
CA GLY A 101 9.93 -30.42 -20.46
C GLY A 101 9.46 -31.47 -19.43
N PHE A 102 8.65 -32.44 -19.85
CA PHE A 102 8.21 -33.52 -18.96
C PHE A 102 9.35 -34.42 -18.47
N GLY A 103 10.42 -34.56 -19.26
CA GLY A 103 11.60 -35.35 -18.89
C GLY A 103 12.34 -34.80 -17.68
N ALA A 104 12.47 -33.47 -17.58
CA ALA A 104 13.15 -32.83 -16.46
C ALA A 104 12.42 -33.07 -15.12
N LEU A 105 11.07 -33.11 -15.09
CA LEU A 105 10.32 -33.47 -13.88
C LEU A 105 10.67 -34.86 -13.33
N ILE A 106 11.10 -35.80 -14.19
CA ILE A 106 11.41 -37.19 -13.84
C ILE A 106 12.90 -37.36 -13.53
N LEU A 107 13.77 -36.93 -14.46
CA LEU A 107 15.21 -37.15 -14.38
C LEU A 107 15.89 -36.38 -13.23
N MET A 108 15.25 -35.33 -12.72
CA MET A 108 15.82 -34.46 -11.69
C MET A 108 15.69 -35.03 -10.26
N PRO A 109 14.52 -35.54 -9.82
CA PRO A 109 14.43 -36.45 -8.68
C PRO A 109 15.32 -37.70 -8.85
N SER A 110 15.46 -38.26 -10.06
CA SER A 110 16.41 -39.36 -10.31
C SER A 110 17.87 -38.95 -10.08
N ALA A 111 18.29 -37.74 -10.45
CA ALA A 111 19.65 -37.25 -10.25
C ALA A 111 19.99 -37.01 -8.77
N ARG A 112 18.99 -36.74 -7.92
CA ARG A 112 19.13 -36.69 -6.45
C ARG A 112 19.10 -38.06 -5.78
N LEU A 113 18.32 -39.00 -6.31
CA LEU A 113 18.23 -40.35 -5.75
C LEU A 113 19.43 -41.23 -6.13
N PHE A 114 19.88 -41.19 -7.39
CA PHE A 114 20.91 -42.10 -7.93
C PHE A 114 22.28 -41.44 -8.15
N GLY A 115 22.36 -40.11 -8.13
CA GLY A 115 23.53 -39.33 -8.53
C GLY A 115 23.41 -38.76 -9.94
N LYS A 116 24.20 -37.72 -10.23
CA LYS A 116 24.19 -37.01 -11.52
C LYS A 116 24.85 -37.84 -12.63
N ARG A 117 25.92 -38.59 -12.33
CA ARG A 117 26.67 -39.40 -13.30
C ARG A 117 25.82 -40.46 -14.00
N PRO A 118 25.07 -41.36 -13.31
CA PRO A 118 24.25 -42.34 -14.00
C PRO A 118 23.14 -41.71 -14.85
N VAL A 119 22.53 -40.59 -14.39
CA VAL A 119 21.48 -39.89 -15.17
C VAL A 119 22.05 -39.32 -16.47
N TYR A 120 23.18 -38.61 -16.45
CA TYR A 120 23.83 -38.13 -17.68
C TYR A 120 24.14 -39.28 -18.66
N LEU A 121 24.73 -40.38 -18.19
CA LEU A 121 25.11 -41.50 -19.05
C LEU A 121 23.89 -42.18 -19.70
N VAL A 122 22.80 -42.36 -18.95
CA VAL A 122 21.52 -42.86 -19.49
C VAL A 122 20.96 -41.89 -20.53
N SER A 123 20.93 -40.60 -20.26
CA SER A 123 20.40 -39.59 -21.19
C SER A 123 21.20 -39.47 -22.49
N ILE A 124 22.54 -39.54 -22.44
CA ILE A 124 23.39 -39.55 -23.64
C ILE A 124 23.19 -40.86 -24.44
N LEU A 125 23.02 -42.01 -23.77
CA LEU A 125 22.72 -43.28 -24.43
C LEU A 125 21.36 -43.22 -25.16
N PHE A 126 20.32 -42.66 -24.53
CA PHE A 126 19.01 -42.50 -25.15
C PHE A 126 18.99 -41.45 -26.28
N LEU A 127 19.83 -40.40 -26.23
CA LEU A 127 20.04 -39.51 -27.39
C LEU A 127 20.48 -40.30 -28.63
N CYS A 128 21.41 -41.25 -28.45
CA CYS A 128 21.85 -42.16 -29.51
C CYS A 128 20.73 -43.11 -29.96
N VAL A 129 20.18 -43.90 -29.04
CA VAL A 129 19.17 -44.94 -29.34
C VAL A 129 17.92 -44.37 -30.03
N THR A 130 17.40 -43.24 -29.55
CA THR A 130 16.20 -42.63 -30.16
C THR A 130 16.47 -42.06 -31.55
N ASN A 131 17.70 -41.62 -31.84
CA ASN A 131 18.08 -41.19 -33.19
C ASN A 131 18.33 -42.36 -34.15
N ILE A 132 18.83 -43.50 -33.68
CA ILE A 132 18.86 -44.74 -34.46
C ILE A 132 17.43 -45.14 -34.85
N TRP A 133 16.49 -45.09 -33.91
CA TRP A 133 15.06 -45.33 -34.19
C TRP A 133 14.50 -44.32 -35.19
N SER A 134 14.75 -43.01 -35.02
CA SER A 134 14.30 -42.00 -35.99
C SER A 134 14.87 -42.24 -37.41
N TYR A 135 16.13 -42.67 -37.55
CA TYR A 135 16.74 -43.01 -38.84
C TYR A 135 15.99 -44.14 -39.56
N PHE A 136 15.69 -45.23 -38.86
CA PHE A 136 14.96 -46.39 -39.40
C PHE A 136 13.43 -46.22 -39.40
N SER A 137 12.90 -45.01 -39.14
CA SER A 137 11.46 -44.78 -39.14
C SER A 137 10.90 -44.69 -40.56
N HIS A 138 9.89 -45.53 -40.86
CA HIS A 138 9.17 -45.55 -42.13
C HIS A 138 7.71 -45.08 -42.01
N SER A 139 7.30 -44.57 -40.84
CA SER A 139 5.97 -43.99 -40.64
C SER A 139 6.04 -42.78 -39.71
N TYR A 140 5.23 -41.77 -40.00
CA TYR A 140 5.18 -40.52 -39.24
C TYR A 140 4.93 -40.73 -37.74
N ARG A 141 4.05 -41.69 -37.37
CA ARG A 141 3.78 -42.03 -35.96
C ARG A 141 5.00 -42.64 -35.24
N SER A 142 5.77 -43.50 -35.93
CA SER A 142 7.00 -44.08 -35.37
C SER A 142 8.09 -43.03 -35.18
N LEU A 143 8.25 -42.14 -36.18
CA LEU A 143 9.15 -40.99 -36.07
C LEU A 143 8.75 -40.10 -34.88
N LEU A 144 7.50 -39.66 -34.80
CA LEU A 144 7.02 -38.80 -33.72
C LEU A 144 7.20 -39.44 -32.33
N ALA A 145 6.91 -40.74 -32.17
CA ALA A 145 7.15 -41.45 -30.92
C ALA A 145 8.64 -41.44 -30.52
N SER A 146 9.54 -41.71 -31.48
CA SER A 146 10.99 -41.65 -31.24
C SER A 146 11.49 -40.24 -30.86
N ARG A 147 10.79 -39.18 -31.31
CA ARG A 147 11.12 -37.78 -30.98
C ARG A 147 10.59 -37.37 -29.61
N ILE A 148 9.37 -37.76 -29.24
CA ILE A 148 8.83 -37.54 -27.88
C ILE A 148 9.67 -38.27 -26.82
N ILE A 149 9.99 -39.54 -27.04
CA ILE A 149 10.84 -40.33 -26.14
C ILE A 149 12.28 -39.80 -26.11
N GLY A 150 12.79 -39.34 -27.26
CA GLY A 150 14.06 -38.62 -27.34
C GLY A 150 14.09 -37.39 -26.43
N GLY A 151 13.06 -36.54 -26.49
CA GLY A 151 12.92 -35.39 -25.60
C GLY A 151 12.91 -35.78 -24.12
N LEU A 152 11.99 -36.67 -23.73
CA LEU A 152 11.84 -37.16 -22.35
C LEU A 152 13.15 -37.66 -21.74
N MET A 153 13.96 -38.39 -22.52
CA MET A 153 15.20 -38.97 -22.02
C MET A 153 16.41 -38.03 -22.12
N THR A 154 16.36 -36.97 -22.93
CA THR A 154 17.48 -36.02 -23.09
C THR A 154 17.37 -34.75 -22.25
N ALA A 155 16.29 -34.58 -21.48
CA ALA A 155 16.06 -33.41 -20.62
C ALA A 155 17.21 -33.11 -19.63
N ALA A 156 17.94 -34.14 -19.18
CA ALA A 156 19.11 -33.96 -18.30
C ALA A 156 20.29 -33.19 -18.94
N ALA A 157 20.27 -32.97 -20.26
CA ALA A 157 21.25 -32.13 -20.96
C ALA A 157 21.12 -30.64 -20.62
N ASP A 158 19.96 -30.25 -20.11
CA ASP A 158 19.57 -28.91 -19.70
C ASP A 158 19.59 -28.85 -18.16
N ALA A 159 18.45 -29.17 -17.54
CA ALA A 159 18.13 -29.00 -16.11
C ALA A 159 19.20 -29.46 -15.07
N VAL A 160 20.04 -30.46 -15.37
CA VAL A 160 21.07 -30.95 -14.41
C VAL A 160 22.28 -30.00 -14.37
N VAL A 161 22.56 -29.22 -15.43
CA VAL A 161 23.86 -28.55 -15.61
C VAL A 161 24.12 -27.40 -14.62
N PRO A 162 23.20 -26.48 -14.29
CA PRO A 162 23.47 -25.44 -13.30
C PRO A 162 23.77 -26.00 -11.93
N SER A 163 23.17 -27.14 -11.57
CA SER A 163 23.50 -27.83 -10.34
C SER A 163 24.90 -28.44 -10.34
N LEU A 164 25.42 -28.81 -11.51
CA LEU A 164 26.79 -29.28 -11.67
C LEU A 164 27.77 -28.10 -11.68
N VAL A 165 27.36 -26.94 -12.19
CA VAL A 165 28.10 -25.68 -12.05
C VAL A 165 28.17 -25.23 -10.59
N ALA A 166 27.05 -25.31 -9.84
CA ALA A 166 26.98 -24.93 -8.44
C ALA A 166 27.86 -25.80 -7.52
N ASP A 167 28.00 -27.10 -7.81
CA ASP A 167 28.92 -27.99 -7.09
C ASP A 167 30.40 -27.65 -7.39
N LEU A 168 30.73 -27.20 -8.61
CA LEU A 168 32.11 -27.07 -9.10
C LEU A 168 32.71 -25.67 -8.99
N PHE A 169 31.90 -24.60 -9.04
CA PHE A 169 32.35 -23.21 -9.19
C PHE A 169 31.78 -22.26 -8.12
N TYR A 170 32.63 -21.36 -7.64
CA TYR A 170 32.30 -20.33 -6.65
C TYR A 170 31.41 -19.22 -7.25
N PHE A 171 30.67 -18.52 -6.39
CA PHE A 171 29.71 -17.46 -6.72
C PHE A 171 30.23 -16.41 -7.73
N HIS A 172 31.49 -15.97 -7.57
CA HIS A 172 32.13 -14.93 -8.40
C HIS A 172 32.65 -15.43 -9.76
N GLU A 173 32.58 -16.74 -10.03
CA GLU A 173 32.87 -17.35 -11.34
C GLU A 173 31.61 -17.94 -12.00
N ARG A 174 30.48 -17.95 -11.28
CA ARG A 174 29.27 -18.70 -11.61
C ARG A 174 28.51 -18.14 -12.81
N GLY A 175 28.38 -16.82 -12.95
CA GLY A 175 27.70 -16.20 -14.10
C GLY A 175 28.41 -16.50 -15.41
N ARG A 176 29.74 -16.40 -15.43
CA ARG A 176 30.60 -16.85 -16.55
C ARG A 176 30.49 -18.35 -16.84
N ALA A 177 30.43 -19.20 -15.81
CA ALA A 177 30.26 -20.64 -16.00
C ALA A 177 28.89 -20.96 -16.62
N LEU A 178 27.80 -20.44 -16.07
CA LEU A 178 26.47 -20.61 -16.66
C LEU A 178 26.38 -20.02 -18.08
N MET A 179 27.13 -18.95 -18.39
CA MET A 179 27.17 -18.36 -19.74
C MET A 179 27.72 -19.34 -20.78
N ILE A 180 28.75 -20.13 -20.44
CA ILE A 180 29.30 -21.15 -21.35
C ILE A 180 28.24 -22.24 -21.66
N PHE A 181 27.46 -22.63 -20.65
CA PHE A 181 26.34 -23.57 -20.80
C PHE A 181 25.21 -23.00 -21.66
N HIS A 182 24.72 -21.79 -21.38
CA HIS A 182 23.72 -21.11 -22.22
C HIS A 182 24.19 -20.86 -23.66
N THR A 183 25.49 -20.65 -23.84
CA THR A 183 26.10 -20.57 -25.17
C THR A 183 26.08 -21.93 -25.87
N ALA A 184 26.30 -23.04 -25.16
CA ALA A 184 26.17 -24.38 -25.73
C ALA A 184 24.73 -24.75 -26.12
N ILE A 185 23.73 -24.39 -25.29
CA ILE A 185 22.29 -24.44 -25.65
C ILE A 185 22.07 -23.72 -26.98
N SER A 186 22.57 -22.49 -27.08
CA SER A 186 22.30 -21.60 -28.21
C SER A 186 23.04 -22.01 -29.48
N ILE A 187 24.29 -22.48 -29.38
CA ILE A 187 24.99 -23.11 -30.52
C ILE A 187 24.21 -24.35 -31.00
N GLY A 188 23.55 -25.10 -30.10
CA GLY A 188 22.65 -26.18 -30.46
C GLY A 188 21.40 -25.69 -31.18
N ALA A 189 20.71 -24.68 -30.64
CA ALA A 189 19.44 -24.16 -31.15
C ALA A 189 19.57 -23.37 -32.47
N PHE A 190 20.66 -22.64 -32.69
CA PHE A 190 20.92 -21.82 -33.88
C PHE A 190 21.88 -22.47 -34.89
N GLY A 191 22.97 -23.09 -34.39
CA GLY A 191 23.92 -23.83 -35.23
C GLY A 191 23.40 -25.20 -35.69
N GLY A 192 22.49 -25.80 -34.92
CA GLY A 192 21.83 -27.05 -35.27
C GLY A 192 21.04 -26.97 -36.57
N PRO A 193 20.11 -26.02 -36.75
CA PRO A 193 19.41 -25.79 -38.01
C PRO A 193 20.36 -25.56 -39.20
N PHE A 194 21.46 -24.84 -39.01
CA PHE A 194 22.49 -24.64 -40.05
C PHE A 194 23.10 -25.98 -40.51
N ILE A 195 23.60 -26.80 -39.58
CA ILE A 195 24.20 -28.11 -39.88
C ILE A 195 23.16 -29.05 -40.52
N ASN A 196 21.99 -29.15 -39.89
CA ASN A 196 20.91 -30.04 -40.31
C ASN A 196 20.32 -29.66 -41.68
N ALA A 197 20.25 -28.37 -42.02
CA ALA A 197 19.78 -27.91 -43.33
C ALA A 197 20.66 -28.41 -44.48
N TYR A 198 21.98 -28.44 -44.29
CA TYR A 198 22.93 -28.97 -45.28
C TYR A 198 22.83 -30.49 -45.37
N ILE A 199 22.75 -31.21 -44.25
CA ILE A 199 22.56 -32.67 -44.25
C ILE A 199 21.23 -33.05 -44.93
N ALA A 200 20.13 -32.39 -44.59
CA ALA A 200 18.82 -32.60 -45.20
C ALA A 200 18.82 -32.31 -46.72
N GLN A 201 19.59 -31.31 -47.16
CA GLN A 201 19.67 -30.91 -48.57
C GLN A 201 20.46 -31.89 -49.43
N TYR A 202 21.54 -32.50 -48.91
CA TYR A 202 22.48 -33.30 -49.71
C TYR A 202 22.47 -34.80 -49.41
N ALA A 203 22.20 -35.20 -48.17
CA ALA A 203 22.08 -36.61 -47.75
C ALA A 203 20.62 -37.04 -47.46
N GLY A 204 19.72 -36.07 -47.26
CA GLY A 204 18.32 -36.30 -46.92
C GLY A 204 18.07 -36.33 -45.40
N TRP A 205 16.82 -36.06 -45.01
CA TRP A 205 16.46 -35.76 -43.60
C TRP A 205 16.82 -36.89 -42.62
N ARG A 206 16.79 -38.15 -43.03
CA ARG A 206 17.18 -39.29 -42.17
C ARG A 206 18.63 -39.20 -41.69
N TRP A 207 19.55 -38.72 -42.53
CA TRP A 207 20.97 -38.62 -42.17
C TRP A 207 21.25 -37.57 -41.09
N MET A 208 20.33 -36.66 -40.79
CA MET A 208 20.41 -35.80 -39.61
C MET A 208 20.37 -36.64 -38.32
N CYS A 209 19.41 -37.57 -38.24
CA CYS A 209 19.31 -38.53 -37.14
C CYS A 209 20.51 -39.49 -37.13
N GLY A 210 20.99 -39.92 -38.30
CA GLY A 210 22.18 -40.76 -38.43
C GLY A 210 23.45 -40.09 -37.86
N ALA A 211 23.70 -38.83 -38.22
CA ALA A 211 24.80 -38.04 -37.70
C ALA A 211 24.67 -37.80 -36.18
N MET A 212 23.45 -37.51 -35.70
CA MET A 212 23.16 -37.35 -34.27
C MET A 212 23.40 -38.63 -33.46
N ALA A 213 23.05 -39.79 -34.01
CA ALA A 213 23.32 -41.08 -33.37
C ALA A 213 24.83 -41.34 -33.22
N ILE A 214 25.62 -41.06 -34.25
CA ILE A 214 27.09 -41.19 -34.22
C ILE A 214 27.69 -40.23 -33.17
N ALA A 215 27.27 -38.95 -33.17
CA ALA A 215 27.74 -37.95 -32.22
C ALA A 215 27.36 -38.29 -30.76
N GLY A 216 26.12 -38.73 -30.53
CA GLY A 216 25.66 -39.20 -29.22
C GLY A 216 26.42 -40.44 -28.73
N GLY A 217 26.67 -41.42 -29.62
CA GLY A 217 27.46 -42.61 -29.30
C GLY A 217 28.91 -42.28 -28.93
N ALA A 218 29.58 -41.39 -29.68
CA ALA A 218 30.91 -40.91 -29.32
C ALA A 218 30.93 -40.15 -27.98
N THR A 219 29.93 -39.31 -27.74
CA THR A 219 29.76 -38.56 -26.48
C THR A 219 29.52 -39.49 -25.30
N PHE A 220 28.79 -40.60 -25.48
CA PHE A 220 28.59 -41.62 -24.45
C PHE A 220 29.92 -42.28 -24.03
N LEU A 221 30.75 -42.68 -25.01
CA LEU A 221 32.05 -43.31 -24.75
C LEU A 221 33.01 -42.35 -24.02
N ILE A 222 33.06 -41.08 -24.42
CA ILE A 222 33.86 -40.04 -23.75
C ILE A 222 33.31 -39.76 -22.34
N GLY A 223 31.99 -39.56 -22.22
CA GLY A 223 31.31 -39.28 -20.96
C GLY A 223 31.49 -40.39 -19.92
N PHE A 224 31.50 -41.65 -20.36
CA PHE A 224 31.70 -42.82 -19.49
C PHE A 224 33.02 -42.74 -18.70
N VAL A 225 34.08 -42.19 -19.30
CA VAL A 225 35.42 -42.07 -18.68
C VAL A 225 35.75 -40.66 -18.13
N THR A 226 34.95 -39.63 -18.44
CA THR A 226 35.22 -38.23 -18.04
C THR A 226 34.22 -37.62 -17.04
N ILE A 227 32.95 -38.02 -17.07
CA ILE A 227 31.91 -37.46 -16.18
C ILE A 227 32.08 -38.06 -14.79
N ARG A 228 32.36 -37.23 -13.80
CA ARG A 228 32.51 -37.62 -12.39
C ARG A 228 31.20 -37.42 -11.64
N GLU A 229 31.01 -38.15 -10.55
CA GLU A 229 29.89 -37.84 -9.64
C GLU A 229 30.23 -36.62 -8.79
N THR A 230 29.46 -35.54 -8.94
CA THR A 230 29.68 -34.28 -8.19
C THR A 230 28.78 -34.17 -6.95
N HIS A 231 27.80 -35.06 -6.76
CA HIS A 231 26.94 -35.04 -5.58
C HIS A 231 27.74 -35.26 -4.28
N TYR A 232 27.94 -34.18 -3.53
CA TYR A 232 28.59 -34.17 -2.23
C TYR A 232 27.52 -34.10 -1.12
N ALA A 233 27.47 -35.13 -0.26
CA ALA A 233 26.50 -35.22 0.82
C ALA A 233 27.08 -36.02 2.00
N GLU A 234 27.51 -35.31 3.03
CA GLU A 234 27.90 -35.87 4.32
C GLU A 234 26.91 -35.33 5.37
N ASN A 235 25.87 -36.11 5.68
CA ASN A 235 24.85 -35.89 6.72
C ASN A 235 24.26 -34.47 6.86
N GLY A 236 24.15 -33.73 5.76
CA GLY A 236 23.44 -32.44 5.68
C GLY A 236 24.17 -31.23 6.26
N HIS A 237 25.38 -31.38 6.81
CA HIS A 237 26.12 -30.29 7.45
C HIS A 237 27.54 -30.18 6.88
N ARG A 238 27.88 -28.99 6.37
CA ARG A 238 29.22 -28.68 5.85
C ARG A 238 30.11 -28.19 7.00
N ASP A 239 30.79 -29.11 7.67
CA ASP A 239 31.80 -28.71 8.68
C ASP A 239 32.97 -28.00 7.99
N LEU A 240 33.24 -26.76 8.40
CA LEU A 240 34.32 -25.91 7.89
C LEU A 240 35.57 -25.93 8.79
N LEU A 241 35.45 -26.46 10.01
CA LEU A 241 36.50 -26.46 11.03
C LEU A 241 37.18 -27.82 11.19
N LYS A 242 36.49 -28.91 10.86
CA LYS A 242 37.04 -30.27 10.85
C LYS A 242 38.35 -30.34 10.05
N PRO A 243 39.46 -30.87 10.61
CA PRO A 243 40.76 -30.87 9.95
C PRO A 243 40.88 -31.94 8.85
N GLU A 244 41.83 -31.76 7.93
CA GLU A 244 41.98 -32.58 6.71
C GLU A 244 42.26 -34.07 7.01
N ASP A 245 42.94 -34.38 8.11
CA ASP A 245 43.30 -35.74 8.52
C ASP A 245 42.13 -36.56 9.09
N GLU A 246 41.03 -35.91 9.50
CA GLU A 246 39.77 -36.58 9.87
C GLU A 246 38.85 -36.86 8.66
N TYR A 247 39.22 -36.42 7.45
CA TYR A 247 38.48 -36.72 6.22
C TYR A 247 38.98 -38.00 5.54
N ALA A 248 38.10 -38.62 4.73
CA ALA A 248 38.47 -39.79 3.95
C ALA A 248 39.56 -39.45 2.92
N THR A 249 40.60 -40.29 2.85
CA THR A 249 41.74 -40.07 1.94
C THR A 249 41.30 -39.87 0.48
N LYS A 250 42.05 -39.05 -0.26
CA LYS A 250 41.72 -38.67 -1.64
C LYS A 250 41.54 -39.91 -2.53
N ARG A 251 40.34 -40.09 -3.07
CA ARG A 251 39.95 -41.27 -3.87
C ARG A 251 40.74 -41.38 -5.17
N SER A 252 40.97 -42.60 -5.62
CA SER A 252 41.59 -42.90 -6.92
C SER A 252 40.61 -42.63 -8.08
N TRP A 253 41.15 -42.39 -9.29
CA TRP A 253 40.37 -42.07 -10.49
C TRP A 253 39.24 -43.08 -10.78
N ILE A 254 39.48 -44.37 -10.57
CA ILE A 254 38.46 -45.41 -10.78
C ILE A 254 37.32 -45.29 -9.75
N ALA A 255 37.63 -44.92 -8.49
CA ALA A 255 36.64 -44.69 -7.44
C ALA A 255 35.85 -43.37 -7.61
N GLU A 256 36.40 -42.39 -8.35
CA GLU A 256 35.69 -41.18 -8.78
C GLU A 256 34.64 -41.47 -9.89
N LEU A 257 34.83 -42.56 -10.65
CA LEU A 257 33.94 -42.98 -11.76
C LEU A 257 32.85 -44.00 -11.35
N SER A 258 32.64 -44.23 -10.05
CA SER A 258 31.56 -45.10 -9.55
C SER A 258 30.17 -44.63 -9.98
N LEU A 259 29.29 -45.57 -10.33
CA LEU A 259 27.88 -45.32 -10.67
C LEU A 259 26.95 -45.33 -9.45
N THR A 260 27.40 -45.80 -8.28
CA THR A 260 26.57 -45.99 -7.09
C THR A 260 26.86 -44.99 -5.97
N ARG A 261 27.90 -44.14 -6.12
CA ARG A 261 28.36 -43.24 -5.06
C ARG A 261 27.40 -42.07 -4.78
N GLY A 262 26.59 -41.66 -5.76
CA GLY A 262 25.54 -40.66 -5.57
C GLY A 262 24.20 -41.23 -5.07
N PHE A 263 24.12 -42.53 -4.76
CA PHE A 263 22.87 -43.19 -4.39
C PHE A 263 22.48 -42.91 -2.92
N ASN A 264 21.46 -42.08 -2.70
CA ASN A 264 20.98 -41.75 -1.36
C ASN A 264 19.80 -42.67 -0.95
N ARG A 265 20.05 -43.60 -0.02
CA ARG A 265 19.05 -44.57 0.45
C ARG A 265 17.99 -43.99 1.38
N ASN A 266 18.22 -42.83 1.98
CA ASN A 266 17.34 -42.25 2.99
C ASN A 266 16.28 -41.33 2.36
N GLU A 267 16.34 -41.13 1.05
CA GLU A 267 15.51 -40.19 0.29
C GLU A 267 14.51 -40.91 -0.61
N SER A 268 13.34 -40.31 -0.82
CA SER A 268 12.27 -40.90 -1.63
C SER A 268 12.09 -40.17 -2.97
N PHE A 269 11.99 -40.93 -4.07
CA PHE A 269 11.73 -40.36 -5.40
C PHE A 269 10.44 -39.52 -5.42
N LEU A 270 9.37 -40.03 -4.80
CA LEU A 270 8.09 -39.34 -4.74
C LEU A 270 8.17 -38.07 -3.86
N GLY A 271 8.92 -38.09 -2.76
CA GLY A 271 9.15 -36.90 -1.95
C GLY A 271 9.88 -35.79 -2.72
N TRP A 272 10.90 -36.14 -3.50
CA TRP A 272 11.59 -35.16 -4.36
C TRP A 272 10.75 -34.71 -5.55
N LEU A 273 9.94 -35.58 -6.14
CA LEU A 273 8.99 -35.19 -7.19
C LEU A 273 7.94 -34.20 -6.65
N LEU A 274 7.36 -34.48 -5.48
CA LEU A 274 6.41 -33.58 -4.82
C LEU A 274 7.05 -32.26 -4.41
N ARG A 275 8.29 -32.27 -3.87
CA ARG A 275 9.08 -31.05 -3.62
C ARG A 275 9.28 -30.24 -4.90
N THR A 276 9.61 -30.88 -6.02
CA THR A 276 9.75 -30.20 -7.33
C THR A 276 8.43 -29.52 -7.74
N VAL A 277 7.31 -30.24 -7.64
CA VAL A 277 5.97 -29.69 -7.95
C VAL A 277 5.56 -28.55 -7.00
N SER A 278 5.92 -28.63 -5.71
CA SER A 278 5.68 -27.54 -4.75
C SER A 278 6.51 -26.28 -5.05
N LEU A 279 7.72 -26.43 -5.61
CA LEU A 279 8.61 -25.31 -5.92
C LEU A 279 8.23 -24.57 -7.21
N ILE A 280 7.58 -25.25 -8.15
CA ILE A 280 6.94 -24.63 -9.34
C ILE A 280 5.92 -23.55 -8.95
N LEU A 281 5.30 -23.67 -7.77
CA LEU A 281 4.28 -22.74 -7.26
C LEU A 281 4.86 -21.48 -6.59
N TYR A 282 6.18 -21.34 -6.48
CA TYR A 282 6.81 -20.14 -5.91
C TYR A 282 6.90 -19.02 -6.98
N PRO A 283 6.33 -17.82 -6.75
CA PRO A 283 6.24 -16.80 -7.81
C PRO A 283 7.56 -16.40 -8.48
N PRO A 284 8.70 -16.23 -7.77
CA PRO A 284 9.96 -15.85 -8.44
C PRO A 284 10.51 -16.99 -9.33
N VAL A 285 10.36 -18.25 -8.90
CA VAL A 285 10.68 -19.44 -9.72
C VAL A 285 9.82 -19.46 -10.98
N TRP A 286 8.53 -19.15 -10.85
CA TRP A 286 7.60 -19.10 -11.98
C TRP A 286 7.91 -17.97 -12.98
N ILE A 287 8.24 -16.77 -12.49
CA ILE A 287 8.60 -15.57 -13.29
C ILE A 287 9.88 -15.79 -14.10
N VAL A 288 10.91 -16.36 -13.47
CA VAL A 288 12.17 -16.75 -14.14
C VAL A 288 11.88 -17.70 -15.30
N GLY A 289 10.92 -18.63 -15.13
CA GLY A 289 10.57 -19.64 -16.13
C GLY A 289 9.76 -19.09 -17.28
N LEU A 290 8.85 -18.16 -17.00
CA LEU A 290 8.11 -17.40 -18.00
C LEU A 290 9.07 -16.62 -18.89
N THR A 291 10.11 -16.03 -18.30
CA THR A 291 11.16 -15.30 -19.03
C THR A 291 11.91 -16.20 -20.00
N VAL A 292 12.46 -17.33 -19.53
CA VAL A 292 13.20 -18.29 -20.38
C VAL A 292 12.29 -18.90 -21.45
N GLY A 293 11.09 -19.36 -21.06
CA GLY A 293 10.12 -20.01 -21.94
C GLY A 293 9.59 -19.08 -23.03
N LEU A 294 9.38 -17.80 -22.74
CA LEU A 294 8.96 -16.80 -23.72
C LEU A 294 10.01 -16.62 -24.82
N PHE A 295 11.28 -16.46 -24.45
CA PHE A 295 12.36 -16.32 -25.43
C PHE A 295 12.53 -17.58 -26.29
N ILE A 296 12.59 -18.77 -25.68
CA ILE A 296 12.71 -20.03 -26.43
C ILE A 296 11.45 -20.28 -27.31
N GLY A 297 10.26 -19.89 -26.84
CA GLY A 297 9.02 -19.94 -27.61
C GLY A 297 9.04 -19.03 -28.83
N CYS A 298 9.48 -17.77 -28.67
CA CYS A 298 9.72 -16.84 -29.77
C CYS A 298 10.72 -17.42 -30.78
N ASN A 299 11.83 -18.00 -30.31
CA ASN A 299 12.84 -18.61 -31.16
C ASN A 299 12.27 -19.70 -32.09
N ILE A 300 11.50 -20.63 -31.52
CA ILE A 300 10.88 -21.73 -32.27
C ILE A 300 9.86 -21.19 -33.27
N ALA A 301 9.08 -20.16 -32.90
CA ALA A 301 8.17 -19.49 -33.82
C ALA A 301 8.94 -18.84 -35.01
N LEU A 302 10.02 -18.09 -34.74
CA LEU A 302 10.86 -17.51 -35.80
C LEU A 302 11.43 -18.58 -36.72
N GLN A 303 11.92 -19.71 -36.19
CA GLN A 303 12.42 -20.84 -36.99
C GLN A 303 11.35 -21.40 -37.93
N ILE A 304 10.17 -21.77 -37.40
CA ILE A 304 9.09 -22.37 -38.18
C ILE A 304 8.57 -21.38 -39.24
N THR A 305 8.32 -20.12 -38.86
CA THR A 305 7.88 -19.06 -39.77
C THR A 305 8.92 -18.78 -40.86
N SER A 306 10.22 -18.83 -40.56
CA SER A 306 11.28 -18.66 -41.57
C SER A 306 11.24 -19.77 -42.63
N THR A 307 11.11 -21.04 -42.22
CA THR A 307 11.01 -22.18 -43.14
C THR A 307 9.77 -22.07 -44.02
N GLN A 308 8.62 -21.67 -43.46
CA GLN A 308 7.38 -21.48 -44.22
C GLN A 308 7.48 -20.31 -45.20
N THR A 309 7.93 -19.14 -44.74
CA THR A 309 7.94 -17.88 -45.51
C THR A 309 8.96 -17.90 -46.64
N PHE A 310 10.21 -18.28 -46.36
CA PHE A 310 11.28 -18.16 -47.35
C PHE A 310 11.27 -19.29 -48.39
N THR A 311 10.65 -20.45 -48.12
CA THR A 311 10.46 -21.50 -49.14
C THR A 311 9.26 -21.24 -50.05
N ALA A 312 8.29 -20.44 -49.59
CA ALA A 312 7.15 -20.01 -50.38
C ALA A 312 7.53 -18.92 -51.42
N ALA A 313 6.58 -18.57 -52.28
CA ALA A 313 6.66 -17.36 -53.10
C ALA A 313 6.61 -16.11 -52.19
N PRO A 314 7.37 -15.04 -52.49
CA PRO A 314 8.20 -14.83 -53.67
C PRO A 314 9.64 -15.36 -53.57
N TYR A 315 10.08 -15.83 -52.40
CA TYR A 315 11.50 -16.06 -52.10
C TYR A 315 12.07 -17.36 -52.67
N HIS A 316 11.32 -18.47 -52.64
CA HIS A 316 11.69 -19.77 -53.20
C HIS A 316 13.08 -20.31 -52.77
N TRP A 317 13.48 -20.06 -51.53
CA TRP A 317 14.77 -20.48 -50.99
C TRP A 317 14.91 -22.00 -50.91
N LYS A 318 16.14 -22.47 -51.12
CA LYS A 318 16.53 -23.87 -50.89
C LYS A 318 16.82 -24.09 -49.41
N VAL A 319 16.74 -25.34 -48.94
CA VAL A 319 16.84 -25.68 -47.50
C VAL A 319 18.15 -25.16 -46.88
N HIS A 320 19.28 -25.27 -47.57
CA HIS A 320 20.57 -24.74 -47.10
C HIS A 320 20.57 -23.21 -46.90
N SER A 321 19.73 -22.46 -47.61
CA SER A 321 19.60 -21.00 -47.45
C SER A 321 18.87 -20.63 -46.15
N LEU A 322 17.93 -21.46 -45.69
CA LEU A 322 17.35 -21.35 -44.34
C LEU A 322 18.42 -21.59 -43.27
N GLY A 323 19.28 -22.59 -43.48
CA GLY A 323 20.41 -22.85 -42.58
C GLY A 323 21.34 -21.65 -42.43
N LEU A 324 21.63 -20.92 -43.52
CA LEU A 324 22.42 -19.69 -43.47
C LEU A 324 21.74 -18.55 -42.69
N LEU A 325 20.40 -18.47 -42.69
CA LEU A 325 19.66 -17.49 -41.89
C LEU A 325 19.84 -17.73 -40.37
N SER A 326 19.91 -19.00 -39.96
CA SER A 326 20.13 -19.39 -38.55
C SER A 326 21.51 -18.98 -38.00
N LEU A 327 22.49 -18.72 -38.86
CA LEU A 327 23.78 -18.13 -38.44
C LEU A 327 23.61 -16.72 -37.85
N SER A 328 22.54 -15.99 -38.18
CA SER A 328 22.32 -14.65 -37.63
C SER A 328 21.97 -14.70 -36.13
N GLY A 329 21.05 -15.60 -35.74
CA GLY A 329 20.75 -15.88 -34.34
C GLY A 329 21.95 -16.41 -33.57
N LEU A 330 22.80 -17.23 -34.21
CA LEU A 330 24.08 -17.69 -33.66
C LEU A 330 25.06 -16.53 -33.38
N VAL A 331 25.17 -15.54 -34.28
CA VAL A 331 25.98 -14.33 -34.04
C VAL A 331 25.44 -13.54 -32.86
N GLY A 332 24.12 -13.39 -32.75
CA GLY A 332 23.47 -12.78 -31.57
C GLY A 332 23.82 -13.49 -30.26
N ALA A 333 23.69 -14.82 -30.25
CA ALA A 333 24.05 -15.65 -29.10
C ALA A 333 25.54 -15.55 -28.73
N ILE A 334 26.44 -15.42 -29.70
CA ILE A 334 27.88 -15.22 -29.43
C ILE A 334 28.15 -13.83 -28.83
N VAL A 335 27.52 -12.76 -29.36
CA VAL A 335 27.62 -11.40 -28.78
C VAL A 335 27.07 -11.37 -27.34
N SER A 336 26.05 -12.19 -27.05
CA SER A 336 25.46 -12.30 -25.71
C SER A 336 26.47 -12.70 -24.63
N PHE A 337 27.57 -13.40 -24.96
CA PHE A 337 28.58 -13.87 -24.00
C PHE A 337 29.19 -12.73 -23.16
N VAL A 338 29.37 -11.55 -23.76
CA VAL A 338 29.92 -10.37 -23.06
C VAL A 338 28.90 -9.80 -22.06
N PHE A 339 27.64 -9.68 -22.47
CA PHE A 339 26.58 -8.99 -21.70
C PHE A 339 25.89 -9.91 -20.69
N GLY A 340 25.63 -11.16 -21.06
CA GLY A 340 25.05 -12.17 -20.18
C GLY A 340 26.05 -12.78 -19.20
N GLY A 341 27.35 -12.81 -19.52
CA GLY A 341 28.36 -13.53 -18.74
C GLY A 341 29.41 -12.68 -18.04
N TRP A 342 30.03 -11.70 -18.71
CA TRP A 342 31.04 -10.85 -18.06
C TRP A 342 30.42 -9.67 -17.31
N LEU A 343 29.44 -9.01 -17.94
CA LEU A 343 28.75 -7.85 -17.36
C LEU A 343 27.90 -8.21 -16.14
N ILE A 344 27.23 -9.38 -16.11
CA ILE A 344 26.44 -9.82 -14.94
C ILE A 344 27.30 -9.93 -13.67
N ASP A 345 28.46 -10.59 -13.76
CA ASP A 345 29.38 -10.78 -12.63
C ASP A 345 30.05 -9.45 -12.24
N PHE A 346 30.31 -8.56 -13.21
CA PHE A 346 30.80 -7.20 -12.95
C PHE A 346 29.78 -6.33 -12.19
N ILE A 347 28.50 -6.32 -12.60
CA ILE A 347 27.45 -5.56 -11.92
C ILE A 347 27.26 -6.09 -10.50
N ALA A 348 27.11 -7.41 -10.33
CA ALA A 348 26.92 -8.03 -9.02
C ALA A 348 28.08 -7.72 -8.06
N THR A 349 29.34 -7.91 -8.50
CA THR A 349 30.53 -7.60 -7.70
C THR A 349 30.58 -6.12 -7.31
N ARG A 350 30.20 -5.21 -8.22
CA ARG A 350 30.22 -3.76 -7.98
C ARG A 350 29.11 -3.27 -7.06
N LEU A 351 27.98 -3.97 -6.99
CA LEU A 351 26.89 -3.67 -6.05
C LEU A 351 27.21 -4.22 -4.65
N THR A 352 27.69 -5.46 -4.54
CA THR A 352 28.23 -6.02 -3.28
C THR A 352 29.33 -5.13 -2.67
N ALA A 353 30.27 -4.65 -3.50
CA ALA A 353 31.34 -3.75 -3.04
C ALA A 353 30.87 -2.35 -2.64
N ARG A 354 29.62 -1.97 -2.94
CA ARG A 354 28.98 -0.73 -2.46
C ARG A 354 28.18 -0.93 -1.18
N ASN A 355 27.54 -2.09 -1.05
CA ASN A 355 26.64 -2.41 0.06
C ASN A 355 27.37 -3.19 1.17
N ALA A 356 28.53 -2.68 1.61
CA ALA A 356 29.34 -3.21 2.72
C ALA A 356 29.65 -4.73 2.66
N GLU A 357 29.93 -5.26 1.47
CA GLU A 357 30.15 -6.70 1.19
C GLU A 357 28.95 -7.62 1.45
N HIS A 358 27.74 -7.05 1.64
CA HIS A 358 26.50 -7.82 1.58
C HIS A 358 26.28 -8.35 0.15
N VAL A 359 25.74 -9.56 0.04
CA VAL A 359 25.60 -10.27 -1.25
C VAL A 359 24.14 -10.64 -1.45
N GLU A 360 23.41 -9.82 -2.21
CA GLU A 360 22.04 -10.11 -2.62
C GLU A 360 22.03 -10.68 -4.05
N PRO A 361 21.40 -11.84 -4.30
CA PRO A 361 21.18 -12.40 -5.63
C PRO A 361 20.58 -11.39 -6.63
N GLU A 362 19.70 -10.52 -6.12
CA GLU A 362 18.99 -9.45 -6.81
C GLU A 362 19.93 -8.49 -7.56
N TYR A 363 21.18 -8.33 -7.13
CA TYR A 363 22.20 -7.51 -7.80
C TYR A 363 22.52 -7.98 -9.23
N ARG A 364 22.10 -9.18 -9.64
CA ARG A 364 22.20 -9.66 -11.02
C ARG A 364 21.07 -9.14 -11.93
N LEU A 365 19.89 -8.83 -11.37
CA LEU A 365 18.70 -8.48 -12.13
C LEU A 365 18.81 -7.20 -12.98
N PRO A 366 19.55 -6.13 -12.59
CA PRO A 366 19.73 -4.95 -13.44
C PRO A 366 20.35 -5.24 -14.83
N ALA A 367 21.06 -6.36 -14.99
CA ALA A 367 21.58 -6.77 -16.30
C ALA A 367 20.46 -7.14 -17.31
N MET A 368 19.27 -7.52 -16.83
CA MET A 368 18.14 -7.95 -17.67
C MET A 368 17.61 -6.85 -18.59
N ILE A 369 17.79 -5.57 -18.24
CA ILE A 369 17.30 -4.42 -19.02
C ILE A 369 17.76 -4.50 -20.49
N ILE A 370 18.99 -4.96 -20.74
CA ILE A 370 19.57 -5.03 -22.09
C ILE A 370 18.86 -6.09 -22.97
N PRO A 371 18.82 -7.39 -22.62
CA PRO A 371 18.10 -8.38 -23.44
C PRO A 371 16.57 -8.22 -23.42
N ALA A 372 15.97 -7.71 -22.33
CA ALA A 372 14.54 -7.42 -22.27
C ALA A 372 14.09 -6.35 -23.29
N VAL A 373 14.99 -5.46 -23.71
CA VAL A 373 14.74 -4.52 -24.81
C VAL A 373 15.14 -5.12 -26.17
N ILE A 374 16.35 -5.66 -26.29
CA ILE A 374 16.88 -6.10 -27.60
C ILE A 374 16.13 -7.29 -28.17
N GLY A 375 15.79 -8.30 -27.36
CA GLY A 375 15.14 -9.52 -27.83
C GLY A 375 13.74 -9.29 -28.43
N PRO A 376 12.81 -8.63 -27.71
CA PRO A 376 11.48 -8.31 -28.24
C PRO A 376 11.52 -7.38 -29.45
N MET A 377 12.44 -6.40 -29.49
CA MET A 377 12.68 -5.61 -30.71
C MET A 377 13.14 -6.48 -31.89
N GLY A 378 13.90 -7.55 -31.64
CA GLY A 378 14.29 -8.53 -32.66
C GLY A 378 13.11 -9.27 -33.28
N VAL A 379 12.22 -9.79 -32.43
CA VAL A 379 10.97 -10.46 -32.87
C VAL A 379 10.08 -9.51 -33.68
N LEU A 380 9.89 -8.28 -33.20
CA LEU A 380 9.14 -7.24 -33.91
C LEU A 380 9.79 -6.88 -35.26
N THR A 381 11.12 -6.72 -35.29
CA THR A 381 11.87 -6.41 -36.52
C THR A 381 11.71 -7.53 -37.55
N PHE A 382 11.82 -8.79 -37.15
CA PHE A 382 11.61 -9.94 -38.02
C PHE A 382 10.19 -9.95 -38.61
N GLY A 383 9.17 -9.85 -37.76
CA GLY A 383 7.77 -9.88 -38.16
C GLY A 383 7.38 -8.73 -39.09
N LEU A 384 7.76 -7.50 -38.75
CA LEU A 384 7.45 -6.31 -39.56
C LEU A 384 8.16 -6.33 -40.92
N VAL A 385 9.44 -6.70 -40.97
CA VAL A 385 10.21 -6.74 -42.23
C VAL A 385 9.65 -7.77 -43.20
N ILE A 386 9.22 -8.94 -42.69
CA ILE A 386 8.53 -9.96 -43.48
C ILE A 386 7.13 -9.50 -43.90
N SER A 387 6.34 -8.92 -42.99
CA SER A 387 4.99 -8.42 -43.28
C SER A 387 4.96 -7.37 -44.41
N TYR A 388 5.93 -6.46 -44.44
CA TYR A 388 6.07 -5.49 -45.53
C TYR A 388 6.75 -6.05 -46.80
N GLY A 389 7.28 -7.29 -46.77
CA GLY A 389 7.89 -7.97 -47.92
C GLY A 389 9.18 -7.33 -48.44
N LYS A 390 9.90 -6.54 -47.63
CA LYS A 390 10.94 -5.60 -48.14
C LYS A 390 12.35 -6.17 -48.28
N SER A 391 12.83 -7.03 -47.37
CA SER A 391 14.19 -7.59 -47.46
C SER A 391 14.42 -8.76 -46.49
N TRP A 392 15.10 -9.81 -46.95
CA TRP A 392 15.55 -10.90 -46.07
C TRP A 392 16.60 -10.45 -45.03
N ALA A 393 17.38 -9.39 -45.33
CA ALA A 393 18.46 -8.95 -44.46
C ALA A 393 17.95 -8.32 -43.15
N GLY A 394 16.83 -7.61 -43.18
CA GLY A 394 16.19 -7.09 -41.97
C GLY A 394 15.61 -8.21 -41.09
N ALA A 395 15.08 -9.27 -41.69
CA ALA A 395 14.68 -10.47 -40.96
C ALA A 395 15.89 -11.17 -40.32
N ALA A 396 17.02 -11.26 -41.01
CA ALA A 396 18.26 -11.76 -40.42
C ALA A 396 18.70 -10.93 -39.20
N VAL A 397 18.68 -9.59 -39.28
CA VAL A 397 19.01 -8.71 -38.14
C VAL A 397 18.06 -8.93 -36.97
N GLY A 398 16.74 -8.98 -37.22
CA GLY A 398 15.74 -9.27 -36.17
C GLY A 398 15.97 -10.62 -35.47
N TYR A 399 16.32 -11.65 -36.24
CA TYR A 399 16.65 -12.97 -35.69
C TYR A 399 17.97 -12.99 -34.89
N GLY A 400 18.94 -12.16 -35.27
CA GLY A 400 20.17 -11.94 -34.48
C GLY A 400 19.91 -11.22 -33.16
N MET A 401 19.02 -10.22 -33.16
CA MET A 401 18.59 -9.53 -31.94
C MET A 401 17.79 -10.45 -31.00
N GLU A 402 16.91 -11.29 -31.54
CA GLU A 402 16.20 -12.31 -30.77
C GLU A 402 17.18 -13.32 -30.15
N GLY A 403 18.15 -13.84 -30.92
CA GLY A 403 19.16 -14.76 -30.40
C GLY A 403 20.09 -14.16 -29.35
N PHE A 404 20.43 -12.87 -29.45
CA PHE A 404 21.08 -12.16 -28.35
C PHE A 404 20.20 -12.14 -27.09
N GLY A 405 18.93 -11.76 -27.25
CA GLY A 405 17.97 -11.65 -26.16
C GLY A 405 17.76 -12.98 -25.43
N ALA A 406 17.50 -14.04 -26.17
CA ALA A 406 17.25 -15.38 -25.64
C ALA A 406 18.43 -15.92 -24.82
N THR A 407 19.66 -15.84 -25.34
CA THR A 407 20.84 -16.34 -24.63
C THR A 407 21.22 -15.49 -23.41
N ALA A 408 21.21 -14.16 -23.52
CA ALA A 408 21.56 -13.28 -22.40
C ALA A 408 20.50 -13.28 -21.28
N ALA A 409 19.21 -13.18 -21.63
CA ALA A 409 18.14 -13.18 -20.64
C ALA A 409 18.16 -14.48 -19.82
N SER A 410 18.23 -15.63 -20.49
CA SER A 410 18.23 -16.94 -19.83
C SER A 410 19.39 -17.07 -18.83
N ASN A 411 20.61 -16.68 -19.23
CA ASN A 411 21.74 -16.74 -18.31
C ASN A 411 21.54 -15.85 -17.07
N ILE A 412 20.96 -14.66 -17.23
CA ILE A 412 20.75 -13.72 -16.11
C ILE A 412 19.75 -14.29 -15.10
N VAL A 413 18.58 -14.74 -15.54
CA VAL A 413 17.55 -15.21 -14.60
C VAL A 413 17.82 -16.61 -14.04
N VAL A 414 18.49 -17.50 -14.79
CA VAL A 414 18.98 -18.77 -14.25
C VAL A 414 20.07 -18.53 -13.20
N THR A 415 21.05 -17.65 -13.46
CA THR A 415 22.09 -17.34 -12.47
C THR A 415 21.49 -16.72 -11.20
N TYR A 416 20.54 -15.78 -11.34
CA TYR A 416 19.78 -15.23 -10.22
C TYR A 416 19.11 -16.34 -9.39
N ALA A 417 18.34 -17.24 -10.03
CA ALA A 417 17.58 -18.26 -9.33
C ALA A 417 18.45 -19.34 -8.67
N VAL A 418 19.61 -19.67 -9.26
CA VAL A 418 20.62 -20.57 -8.68
C VAL A 418 21.24 -19.99 -7.39
N ASP A 419 21.39 -18.66 -7.33
CA ASP A 419 21.94 -17.98 -6.16
C ASP A 419 20.87 -17.71 -5.08
N ALA A 420 19.67 -17.25 -5.47
CA ALA A 420 18.57 -16.86 -4.58
C ALA A 420 17.99 -18.01 -3.74
N TYR A 421 18.06 -19.24 -4.24
CA TYR A 421 17.44 -20.40 -3.61
C TYR A 421 18.43 -21.52 -3.30
N ARG A 422 19.74 -21.21 -3.23
CA ARG A 422 20.84 -22.16 -3.02
C ARG A 422 20.56 -23.37 -2.11
N PRO A 423 19.97 -23.26 -0.89
CA PRO A 423 19.77 -24.41 -0.01
C PRO A 423 18.61 -25.32 -0.45
N VAL A 424 17.71 -24.85 -1.32
CA VAL A 424 16.81 -25.68 -2.14
C VAL A 424 17.58 -26.06 -3.41
N PRO A 425 18.18 -27.26 -3.51
CA PRO A 425 19.37 -27.42 -4.33
C PRO A 425 19.17 -27.05 -5.80
N PRO A 426 20.10 -26.34 -6.48
CA PRO A 426 19.85 -25.66 -7.77
C PRO A 426 19.32 -26.48 -8.96
N LEU A 427 19.22 -27.80 -8.83
CA LEU A 427 18.43 -28.67 -9.70
C LEU A 427 16.96 -28.22 -9.79
N PHE A 428 16.33 -27.94 -8.65
CA PHE A 428 14.86 -27.89 -8.60
C PHE A 428 14.28 -26.73 -9.38
N ILE A 429 15.01 -25.63 -9.47
CA ILE A 429 14.53 -24.46 -10.18
C ILE A 429 14.66 -24.68 -11.67
N GLU A 430 15.85 -24.86 -12.26
CA GLU A 430 15.93 -24.99 -13.73
C GLU A 430 15.08 -26.15 -14.28
N ALA A 431 14.94 -27.25 -13.54
CA ALA A 431 13.93 -28.26 -13.83
C ALA A 431 12.52 -27.66 -13.94
N SER A 432 12.04 -26.99 -12.90
CA SER A 432 10.74 -26.29 -12.88
C SER A 432 10.58 -25.28 -14.02
N LEU A 433 11.65 -24.53 -14.34
CA LEU A 433 11.68 -23.51 -15.40
C LEU A 433 11.45 -24.14 -16.78
N SER A 434 12.34 -25.04 -17.21
CA SER A 434 12.28 -25.59 -18.57
C SER A 434 11.19 -26.66 -18.71
N SER A 435 10.76 -27.29 -17.60
CA SER A 435 9.64 -28.25 -17.59
C SER A 435 8.32 -27.66 -18.04
N LEU A 436 7.75 -26.71 -17.30
CA LEU A 436 6.37 -26.26 -17.58
C LEU A 436 6.29 -25.32 -18.78
N LEU A 437 7.36 -24.60 -19.08
CA LEU A 437 7.27 -23.41 -19.94
C LEU A 437 7.78 -23.66 -21.36
N SER A 438 8.71 -24.59 -21.56
CA SER A 438 8.87 -25.27 -22.85
C SER A 438 7.58 -25.99 -23.26
N SER A 439 6.87 -26.58 -22.28
CA SER A 439 5.62 -27.31 -22.51
C SER A 439 4.47 -26.40 -22.96
N SER A 440 4.21 -25.30 -22.25
CA SER A 440 3.14 -24.35 -22.61
C SER A 440 3.47 -23.54 -23.86
N HIS A 441 4.73 -23.16 -24.11
CA HIS A 441 5.11 -22.46 -25.34
C HIS A 441 5.13 -23.38 -26.58
N ALA A 442 5.45 -24.68 -26.44
CA ALA A 442 5.31 -25.64 -27.54
C ALA A 442 3.84 -25.83 -27.96
N VAL A 443 2.90 -25.79 -27.01
CA VAL A 443 1.46 -25.78 -27.29
C VAL A 443 1.01 -24.45 -27.88
N ALA A 444 1.48 -23.31 -27.32
CA ALA A 444 1.17 -21.99 -27.83
C ALA A 444 1.64 -21.82 -29.29
N ALA A 445 2.86 -22.25 -29.63
CA ALA A 445 3.40 -22.20 -31.00
C ALA A 445 2.53 -22.95 -32.02
N CYS A 446 1.92 -24.08 -31.62
CA CYS A 446 0.96 -24.79 -32.45
C CYS A 446 -0.33 -23.97 -32.67
N TYR A 447 -0.87 -23.33 -31.63
CA TYR A 447 -2.08 -22.51 -31.70
C TYR A 447 -1.87 -21.14 -32.39
N THR A 448 -0.75 -20.47 -32.16
CA THR A 448 -0.46 -19.13 -32.71
C THR A 448 -0.21 -19.15 -34.21
N SER A 449 0.15 -20.31 -34.80
CA SER A 449 0.35 -20.49 -36.23
C SER A 449 -0.86 -20.09 -37.11
N VAL A 450 -2.06 -19.99 -36.52
CA VAL A 450 -3.29 -19.52 -37.18
C VAL A 450 -3.72 -18.11 -36.70
N ILE A 451 -3.37 -17.72 -35.47
CA ILE A 451 -3.96 -16.55 -34.78
C ILE A 451 -3.08 -15.29 -34.85
N MET A 452 -1.75 -15.42 -34.96
CA MET A 452 -0.81 -14.28 -34.91
C MET A 452 -0.95 -13.26 -36.06
N PHE A 453 -1.75 -13.55 -37.08
CA PHE A 453 -2.06 -12.65 -38.21
C PHE A 453 -3.47 -12.04 -38.17
N GLN A 454 -4.23 -12.22 -37.07
CA GLN A 454 -5.64 -11.79 -36.96
C GLN A 454 -5.94 -10.84 -35.78
N LEU A 455 -5.11 -10.79 -34.73
CA LEU A 455 -5.35 -9.95 -33.54
C LEU A 455 -4.37 -8.77 -33.49
N SER A 456 -4.89 -7.59 -33.10
CA SER A 456 -4.11 -6.35 -33.10
C SER A 456 -3.13 -6.25 -31.91
N PRO A 457 -2.04 -5.46 -32.01
CA PRO A 457 -1.11 -5.25 -30.91
C PRO A 457 -1.77 -4.73 -29.63
N ILE A 458 -2.87 -3.97 -29.78
CA ILE A 458 -3.68 -3.42 -28.67
C ILE A 458 -4.20 -4.55 -27.77
N PHE A 459 -4.64 -5.68 -28.35
CA PHE A 459 -5.19 -6.81 -27.58
C PHE A 459 -4.14 -7.47 -26.67
N TYR A 460 -2.91 -7.61 -27.15
CA TYR A 460 -1.79 -8.15 -26.36
C TYR A 460 -1.29 -7.16 -25.30
N ALA A 461 -1.24 -5.86 -25.63
CA ALA A 461 -0.95 -4.81 -24.66
C ALA A 461 -2.03 -4.78 -23.54
N SER A 462 -3.31 -4.94 -23.88
CA SER A 462 -4.38 -5.02 -22.90
C SER A 462 -4.34 -6.29 -22.05
N ILE A 463 -3.92 -7.45 -22.57
CA ILE A 463 -3.83 -8.67 -21.73
C ILE A 463 -2.67 -8.57 -20.73
N LEU A 464 -1.49 -8.12 -21.15
CA LEU A 464 -0.37 -7.90 -20.23
C LEU A 464 -0.68 -6.76 -19.24
N GLY A 465 -1.34 -5.69 -19.70
CA GLY A 465 -1.87 -4.63 -18.85
C GLY A 465 -2.86 -5.16 -17.82
N LEU A 466 -3.87 -5.93 -18.21
CA LEU A 466 -4.90 -6.47 -17.31
C LEU A 466 -4.32 -7.47 -16.29
N THR A 467 -3.35 -8.30 -16.65
CA THR A 467 -2.69 -9.21 -15.68
C THR A 467 -1.72 -8.49 -14.75
N GLY A 468 -1.06 -7.42 -15.22
CA GLY A 468 -0.23 -6.57 -14.37
C GLY A 468 -1.09 -5.73 -13.42
N CYS A 469 -2.13 -5.08 -13.92
CA CYS A 469 -3.05 -4.25 -13.14
C CYS A 469 -3.87 -5.04 -12.14
N SER A 470 -4.38 -6.23 -12.46
CA SER A 470 -5.20 -7.00 -11.50
C SER A 470 -4.43 -7.54 -10.29
N LEU A 471 -3.09 -7.65 -10.37
CA LEU A 471 -2.23 -7.86 -9.19
C LEU A 471 -1.77 -6.54 -8.55
N ALA A 472 -1.48 -5.50 -9.36
CA ALA A 472 -1.06 -4.19 -8.86
C ALA A 472 -2.20 -3.33 -8.27
N GLN A 473 -3.47 -3.73 -8.43
CA GLN A 473 -4.64 -3.14 -7.78
C GLN A 473 -4.94 -3.75 -6.40
N GLN A 474 -4.26 -4.84 -6.02
CA GLN A 474 -4.52 -5.55 -4.76
C GLN A 474 -3.63 -4.99 -3.65
N PHE A 475 -2.34 -5.34 -3.66
CA PHE A 475 -1.37 -4.83 -2.70
C PHE A 475 -0.90 -3.41 -3.08
N PRO A 476 -0.58 -2.54 -2.11
CA PRO A 476 0.03 -1.25 -2.38
C PRO A 476 1.34 -1.43 -3.18
N PRO A 477 1.56 -0.65 -4.25
CA PRO A 477 2.72 -0.83 -5.10
C PRO A 477 4.01 -0.46 -4.35
N PRO A 478 5.15 -1.12 -4.64
CA PRO A 478 6.43 -0.84 -3.97
C PRO A 478 6.78 0.66 -3.99
N VAL A 479 6.81 1.27 -2.81
CA VAL A 479 7.01 2.71 -2.65
C VAL A 479 8.48 3.08 -2.70
N SER A 480 8.82 4.08 -3.51
CA SER A 480 10.02 4.90 -3.32
C SER A 480 9.59 6.29 -2.87
N TYR A 481 10.30 6.82 -1.87
CA TYR A 481 10.09 8.17 -1.34
C TYR A 481 11.03 9.15 -2.05
N ASP A 482 10.59 10.39 -2.24
CA ASP A 482 11.40 11.43 -2.86
C ASP A 482 12.53 11.89 -1.92
N ALA A 483 12.29 11.83 -0.61
CA ALA A 483 13.32 11.90 0.41
C ALA A 483 12.96 11.07 1.65
N VAL A 484 14.00 10.60 2.35
CA VAL A 484 13.91 10.09 3.73
C VAL A 484 14.82 10.97 4.59
N LEU A 485 14.22 11.84 5.39
CA LEU A 485 14.92 12.72 6.32
C LEU A 485 15.09 12.04 7.68
N LYS A 486 16.10 12.46 8.42
CA LYS A 486 16.20 12.24 9.87
C LYS A 486 15.79 13.54 10.56
N SER A 487 15.07 13.45 11.68
CA SER A 487 14.83 14.63 12.52
C SER A 487 16.18 15.21 12.99
N PRO A 488 16.42 16.53 12.83
CA PRO A 488 17.60 17.18 13.40
C PRO A 488 17.65 17.15 14.93
N ILE A 489 16.51 16.88 15.58
CA ILE A 489 16.37 16.83 17.04
C ILE A 489 16.58 15.41 17.58
N ASP A 490 15.98 14.41 16.93
CA ASP A 490 16.21 13.00 17.24
C ASP A 490 16.54 12.23 15.94
N PRO A 491 17.82 11.94 15.67
CA PRO A 491 18.23 11.21 14.47
C PRO A 491 17.67 9.78 14.33
N ASN A 492 16.98 9.24 15.34
CA ASN A 492 16.27 7.96 15.26
C ASN A 492 14.87 8.12 14.65
N ILE A 493 14.21 9.26 14.85
CA ILE A 493 12.95 9.60 14.18
C ILE A 493 13.24 9.91 12.70
N THR A 494 12.52 9.25 11.80
CA THR A 494 12.69 9.41 10.35
C THR A 494 11.41 9.86 9.67
N ILE A 495 11.54 10.71 8.64
CA ILE A 495 10.42 11.29 7.91
C ILE A 495 10.57 10.93 6.44
N SER A 496 9.77 9.96 5.98
CA SER A 496 9.78 9.42 4.62
C SER A 496 8.62 10.01 3.84
N TYR A 497 8.88 10.85 2.85
CA TYR A 497 7.80 11.60 2.17
C TYR A 497 7.91 11.60 0.64
N LYS A 498 6.78 11.93 0.02
CA LYS A 498 6.64 12.20 -1.40
C LYS A 498 6.03 13.57 -1.64
N VAL A 499 6.23 14.10 -2.84
CA VAL A 499 5.36 15.10 -3.46
C VAL A 499 4.35 14.34 -4.33
N PRO A 500 3.05 14.28 -3.97
CA PRO A 500 2.02 13.68 -4.81
C PRO A 500 2.03 14.16 -6.26
N GLU A 501 1.75 13.23 -7.17
CA GLU A 501 1.69 13.48 -8.62
C GLU A 501 0.55 14.49 -8.94
N PRO A 502 0.73 15.41 -9.91
CA PRO A 502 -0.28 16.42 -10.25
C PRO A 502 -1.64 15.80 -10.58
N GLY A 503 -2.71 16.34 -9.98
CA GLY A 503 -4.06 15.79 -10.07
C GLY A 503 -4.41 14.77 -8.97
N THR A 504 -3.51 14.48 -8.04
CA THR A 504 -3.82 13.62 -6.87
C THR A 504 -4.78 14.34 -5.91
N CYS A 505 -4.38 15.44 -5.29
CA CYS A 505 -5.31 16.39 -4.70
C CYS A 505 -5.22 17.70 -5.49
N THR A 506 -6.22 17.98 -6.33
CA THR A 506 -6.24 19.17 -7.18
C THR A 506 -6.55 20.40 -6.35
N THR A 507 -5.51 21.12 -5.93
CA THR A 507 -5.57 22.36 -5.15
C THR A 507 -6.06 23.54 -5.97
N ALA A 508 -6.48 24.63 -5.30
CA ALA A 508 -6.97 25.85 -5.95
C ALA A 508 -5.93 26.50 -6.89
N PHE A 509 -4.64 26.39 -6.55
CA PHE A 509 -3.53 26.75 -7.43
C PHE A 509 -2.56 25.59 -7.58
N SER A 510 -2.11 25.33 -8.82
CA SER A 510 -1.11 24.30 -9.14
C SER A 510 0.30 24.60 -8.60
N SER A 511 0.51 25.77 -8.01
CA SER A 511 1.73 26.17 -7.31
C SER A 511 1.73 25.85 -5.81
N GLN A 512 0.58 25.50 -5.21
CA GLN A 512 0.52 25.04 -3.82
C GLN A 512 1.20 23.67 -3.72
N LYS A 513 2.26 23.57 -2.93
CA LYS A 513 2.92 22.28 -2.66
C LYS A 513 2.07 21.47 -1.69
N GLN A 514 2.15 20.16 -1.85
CA GLN A 514 1.60 19.17 -0.95
C GLN A 514 2.64 18.09 -0.72
N TYR A 515 2.67 17.52 0.48
CA TYR A 515 3.59 16.45 0.85
C TYR A 515 2.83 15.39 1.62
N SER A 516 3.09 14.12 1.34
CA SER A 516 2.47 13.01 2.06
C SER A 516 3.48 11.91 2.34
N GLY A 517 3.22 11.09 3.34
CA GLY A 517 4.10 10.00 3.73
C GLY A 517 4.05 9.74 5.22
N TYR A 518 5.18 9.36 5.80
CA TYR A 518 5.26 8.82 7.15
C TYR A 518 6.30 9.53 8.01
N VAL A 519 5.92 9.85 9.25
CA VAL A 519 6.88 9.98 10.35
C VAL A 519 6.95 8.64 11.07
N ASN A 520 8.14 8.08 11.18
CA ASN A 520 8.41 6.83 11.89
C ASN A 520 9.04 7.13 13.25
N LEU A 521 8.38 6.69 14.31
CA LEU A 521 8.93 6.61 15.66
C LEU A 521 9.36 5.15 15.91
N PRO A 522 10.64 4.87 16.22
CA PRO A 522 11.09 3.52 16.56
C PRO A 522 10.48 3.05 17.90
N PRO A 523 10.55 1.74 18.22
CA PRO A 523 10.22 1.24 19.55
C PRO A 523 10.95 2.00 20.66
N PHE A 524 10.30 2.13 21.82
CA PHE A 524 10.78 2.84 23.01
C PHE A 524 11.04 4.34 22.80
N THR A 525 10.32 4.99 21.87
CA THR A 525 10.30 6.46 21.77
C THR A 525 9.48 7.09 22.89
N LEU A 526 8.34 6.49 23.27
CA LEU A 526 7.32 7.11 24.15
C LEU A 526 7.60 7.01 25.67
N VAL A 527 8.87 6.83 26.07
CA VAL A 527 9.29 6.60 27.47
C VAL A 527 8.66 7.61 28.45
N PRO A 528 8.08 7.17 29.60
CA PRO A 528 8.20 5.84 30.20
C PRO A 528 7.27 4.74 29.64
N TYR A 529 6.37 5.05 28.70
CA TYR A 529 5.45 4.05 28.14
C TYR A 529 6.21 2.99 27.30
N GLN A 530 5.87 1.71 27.52
CA GLN A 530 6.57 0.56 26.93
C GLN A 530 6.04 0.21 25.53
N GLN A 531 6.24 1.14 24.60
CA GLN A 531 5.94 0.99 23.18
C GLN A 531 6.98 0.08 22.48
N GLU A 532 6.78 -1.24 22.53
CA GLU A 532 7.70 -2.23 21.94
C GLU A 532 7.61 -2.34 20.40
N TYR A 533 6.62 -1.70 19.78
CA TYR A 533 6.32 -1.70 18.34
C TYR A 533 6.70 -0.36 17.69
N PRO A 534 7.13 -0.31 16.42
CA PRO A 534 7.34 0.95 15.70
C PRO A 534 5.98 1.62 15.40
N ILE A 535 5.94 2.94 15.47
CA ILE A 535 4.79 3.75 15.06
C ILE A 535 5.12 4.39 13.71
N ASN A 536 4.28 4.20 12.69
CA ASN A 536 4.43 4.82 11.38
C ASN A 536 3.20 5.68 11.10
N THR A 537 3.22 6.92 11.60
CA THR A 537 2.12 7.88 11.47
C THR A 537 2.11 8.46 10.06
N PHE A 538 1.04 8.21 9.30
CA PHE A 538 0.82 8.84 8.01
C PHE A 538 0.37 10.30 8.17
N PHE A 539 0.83 11.15 7.26
CA PHE A 539 0.43 12.55 7.19
C PHE A 539 0.19 13.00 5.75
N TRP A 540 -0.63 14.04 5.60
CA TRP A 540 -0.73 14.83 4.38
C TRP A 540 -0.71 16.33 4.73
N PHE A 541 0.30 17.03 4.23
CA PHE A 541 0.49 18.47 4.39
C PHE A 541 0.11 19.22 3.11
N PHE A 542 -0.47 20.41 3.25
CA PHE A 542 -0.77 21.34 2.16
C PHE A 542 -0.36 22.77 2.49
N GLU A 543 0.27 23.44 1.53
CA GLU A 543 0.55 24.88 1.62
C GLU A 543 -0.71 25.73 1.52
N ALA A 544 -0.75 26.81 2.30
CA ALA A 544 -1.76 27.85 2.20
C ALA A 544 -1.79 28.49 0.79
N ARG A 545 -2.98 28.90 0.33
CA ARG A 545 -3.21 29.52 -0.99
C ARG A 545 -2.39 30.79 -1.20
N ASN A 546 -2.14 31.55 -0.13
CA ASN A 546 -1.40 32.79 -0.13
C ASN A 546 -0.33 32.76 0.97
N ASN A 547 0.88 33.23 0.64
CA ASN A 547 1.97 33.50 1.60
C ASN A 547 2.33 32.31 2.53
N SER A 548 2.36 31.07 2.01
CA SER A 548 2.56 29.82 2.76
C SER A 548 3.73 29.86 3.75
N ASP A 549 4.88 30.42 3.35
CA ASP A 549 6.09 30.64 4.18
C ASP A 549 5.84 31.48 5.46
N THR A 550 4.67 32.13 5.57
CA THR A 550 4.29 33.01 6.69
C THR A 550 2.88 32.76 7.24
N ALA A 551 2.11 31.88 6.62
CA ALA A 551 0.78 31.51 7.10
C ALA A 551 0.87 30.79 8.46
N PRO A 552 -0.22 30.77 9.25
CA PRO A 552 -0.32 29.87 10.40
C PRO A 552 -0.17 28.40 10.00
N LEU A 553 0.02 27.53 10.99
CA LEU A 553 -0.13 26.08 10.82
C LEU A 553 -1.39 25.61 11.56
N THR A 554 -2.19 24.79 10.89
CA THR A 554 -3.36 24.11 11.47
C THR A 554 -3.18 22.60 11.35
N ILE A 555 -3.23 21.92 12.49
CA ILE A 555 -3.26 20.46 12.59
C ILE A 555 -4.73 20.03 12.64
N TRP A 556 -5.10 19.01 11.86
CA TRP A 556 -6.45 18.44 11.85
C TRP A 556 -6.46 16.97 12.28
N LEU A 557 -7.38 16.62 13.20
CA LEU A 557 -7.61 15.26 13.71
C LEU A 557 -9.11 14.88 13.65
N ASN A 558 -9.49 13.86 12.90
CA ASN A 558 -10.81 13.22 13.09
C ASN A 558 -10.81 12.30 14.35
N GLY A 559 -11.98 11.83 14.76
CA GLY A 559 -12.21 11.12 16.02
C GLY A 559 -12.24 9.59 15.94
N GLY A 560 -13.41 9.00 16.17
CA GLY A 560 -13.64 7.55 16.23
C GLY A 560 -14.03 7.05 17.62
N PRO A 561 -13.08 6.71 18.53
CA PRO A 561 -11.63 6.78 18.34
C PRO A 561 -11.14 5.75 17.34
N GLY A 562 -10.16 6.13 16.52
CA GLY A 562 -9.60 5.28 15.47
C GLY A 562 -10.10 5.56 14.06
N SER A 563 -10.55 6.79 13.77
CA SER A 563 -10.99 7.25 12.44
C SER A 563 -9.94 8.12 11.75
N SER A 564 -9.77 7.95 10.44
CA SER A 564 -8.75 8.63 9.64
C SER A 564 -9.02 10.13 9.45
N SER A 565 -7.96 10.94 9.51
CA SER A 565 -8.01 12.37 9.19
C SER A 565 -8.18 12.66 7.69
N MET A 566 -8.20 11.62 6.84
CA MET A 566 -8.59 11.74 5.43
C MET A 566 -10.10 12.00 5.27
N ILE A 567 -10.93 11.76 6.30
CA ILE A 567 -12.32 12.20 6.36
C ILE A 567 -12.37 13.73 6.20
N GLY A 568 -11.68 14.47 7.09
CA GLY A 568 -11.60 15.93 7.04
C GLY A 568 -11.00 16.49 5.75
N LEU A 569 -10.01 15.78 5.21
CA LEU A 569 -9.37 16.15 3.94
C LEU A 569 -10.39 16.11 2.78
N PHE A 570 -11.06 14.98 2.57
CA PHE A 570 -11.84 14.74 1.33
C PHE A 570 -13.35 14.95 1.44
N ARG A 571 -13.92 14.98 2.65
CA ARG A 571 -15.37 15.17 2.88
C ARG A 571 -15.72 16.55 3.44
N GLU A 572 -14.78 17.24 4.10
CA GLU A 572 -15.08 18.39 4.96
C GLU A 572 -14.41 19.70 4.53
N MET A 573 -13.11 19.87 4.83
CA MET A 573 -12.43 21.17 4.87
C MET A 573 -11.04 21.19 4.20
N GLY A 574 -10.58 20.05 3.66
CA GLY A 574 -9.36 19.99 2.87
C GLY A 574 -9.43 20.75 1.54
N PRO A 575 -8.29 20.91 0.85
CA PRO A 575 -8.18 21.79 -0.32
C PRO A 575 -8.78 21.21 -1.61
N CYS A 576 -9.17 19.93 -1.61
CA CYS A 576 -9.81 19.26 -2.74
C CYS A 576 -10.89 18.28 -2.25
N GLU A 577 -11.86 17.98 -3.12
CA GLU A 577 -12.90 16.95 -2.90
C GLU A 577 -12.82 15.88 -4.00
N VAL A 578 -13.29 14.66 -3.72
CA VAL A 578 -13.32 13.55 -4.70
C VAL A 578 -14.61 13.60 -5.53
N VAL A 579 -14.45 13.61 -6.86
CA VAL A 579 -15.54 13.67 -7.84
C VAL A 579 -15.45 12.56 -8.86
N GLN A 580 -16.61 12.15 -9.40
CA GLN A 580 -16.69 11.19 -10.49
C GLN A 580 -16.51 11.91 -11.84
N LEU A 581 -15.62 11.40 -12.68
CA LEU A 581 -15.26 11.95 -13.99
C LEU A 581 -16.21 11.44 -15.09
N GLU A 582 -16.15 12.06 -16.28
CA GLU A 582 -17.01 11.71 -17.43
C GLU A 582 -16.86 10.25 -17.91
N ASP A 583 -15.72 9.61 -17.64
CA ASP A 583 -15.46 8.20 -17.96
C ASP A 583 -15.91 7.22 -16.85
N GLY A 584 -16.49 7.74 -15.77
CA GLY A 584 -16.96 6.98 -14.62
C GLY A 584 -15.92 6.76 -13.51
N SER A 585 -14.64 7.08 -13.74
CA SER A 585 -13.57 6.97 -12.73
C SER A 585 -13.66 8.08 -11.67
N TYR A 586 -12.82 8.03 -10.63
CA TYR A 586 -12.72 9.07 -9.60
C TYR A 586 -11.43 9.88 -9.73
N GLY A 587 -11.56 11.20 -9.69
CA GLY A 587 -10.47 12.18 -9.56
C GLY A 587 -10.80 13.20 -8.46
N THR A 588 -10.07 14.32 -8.42
CA THR A 588 -10.33 15.42 -7.46
C THR A 588 -10.47 16.78 -8.12
N GLN A 589 -11.28 17.65 -7.51
CA GLN A 589 -11.42 19.07 -7.87
C GLN A 589 -11.14 19.98 -6.66
N PRO A 590 -10.80 21.27 -6.85
CA PRO A 590 -10.52 22.18 -5.74
C PRO A 590 -11.76 22.50 -4.90
N ASN A 591 -11.65 22.34 -3.58
CA ASN A 591 -12.67 22.77 -2.64
C ASN A 591 -12.63 24.30 -2.54
N VAL A 592 -13.68 25.00 -2.98
CA VAL A 592 -13.73 26.48 -2.95
C VAL A 592 -13.55 27.03 -1.53
N TRP A 593 -14.01 26.32 -0.50
CA TRP A 593 -14.02 26.73 0.91
C TRP A 593 -12.99 26.00 1.79
N GLY A 594 -12.07 25.24 1.19
CA GLY A 594 -10.97 24.59 1.91
C GLY A 594 -10.19 25.56 2.80
N TRP A 595 -9.78 25.10 3.98
CA TRP A 595 -9.16 25.97 5.00
C TRP A 595 -7.73 26.41 4.66
N ASP A 596 -7.14 25.83 3.61
CA ASP A 596 -5.88 26.28 2.99
C ASP A 596 -5.95 27.73 2.49
N ARG A 597 -7.14 28.33 2.38
CA ARG A 597 -7.34 29.78 2.20
C ARG A 597 -6.66 30.64 3.26
N SER A 598 -6.49 30.15 4.49
CA SER A 598 -6.03 30.96 5.64
C SER A 598 -4.90 30.33 6.48
N SER A 599 -4.54 29.06 6.26
CA SER A 599 -3.55 28.34 7.05
C SER A 599 -2.84 27.27 6.23
N ASN A 600 -1.61 26.90 6.58
CA ASN A 600 -1.02 25.64 6.13
C ASN A 600 -1.73 24.49 6.85
N LEU A 601 -2.10 23.42 6.15
CA LEU A 601 -2.87 22.31 6.72
C LEU A 601 -1.99 21.07 6.92
N LEU A 602 -2.13 20.40 8.06
CA LEU A 602 -1.47 19.14 8.38
C LEU A 602 -2.49 18.12 8.91
N PHE A 603 -2.88 17.19 8.04
CA PHE A 603 -3.74 16.06 8.38
C PHE A 603 -2.87 14.91 8.90
N ILE A 604 -3.25 14.30 10.03
CA ILE A 604 -2.49 13.23 10.69
C ILE A 604 -3.42 12.04 10.95
N ASP A 605 -3.10 10.87 10.41
CA ASP A 605 -3.81 9.63 10.76
C ASP A 605 -3.26 9.10 12.08
N GLN A 606 -4.06 9.15 13.15
CA GLN A 606 -3.67 8.73 14.49
C GLN A 606 -4.88 8.14 15.23
N PRO A 607 -4.70 7.26 16.24
CA PRO A 607 -3.45 6.61 16.66
C PRO A 607 -2.88 5.60 15.64
N THR A 608 -1.95 4.73 16.05
CA THR A 608 -1.41 3.66 15.20
C THR A 608 -2.51 2.70 14.74
N GLN A 609 -2.35 2.13 13.54
CA GLN A 609 -3.33 1.27 12.84
C GLN A 609 -4.58 1.99 12.28
N VAL A 610 -4.63 3.34 12.32
CA VAL A 610 -5.71 4.16 11.74
C VAL A 610 -5.37 4.60 10.32
N GLY A 611 -6.32 4.52 9.38
CA GLY A 611 -6.16 5.11 8.05
C GLY A 611 -5.00 4.49 7.26
N PHE A 612 -4.00 5.30 6.93
CA PHE A 612 -2.75 4.83 6.34
C PHE A 612 -1.63 4.56 7.37
N SER A 613 -1.83 4.87 8.65
CA SER A 613 -0.88 4.64 9.74
C SER A 613 -0.83 3.18 10.15
N TYR A 614 0.38 2.65 10.42
CA TYR A 614 0.58 1.23 10.69
C TYR A 614 1.74 0.99 11.68
N ASP A 615 1.71 -0.18 12.32
CA ASP A 615 2.83 -0.70 13.12
C ASP A 615 3.78 -1.52 12.23
N HIS A 616 3.28 -2.62 11.67
CA HIS A 616 3.94 -3.40 10.62
C HIS A 616 2.97 -3.68 9.47
N PRO A 617 3.41 -3.58 8.19
CA PRO A 617 2.56 -3.87 7.04
C PRO A 617 2.40 -5.38 6.87
N VAL A 618 1.16 -5.88 7.02
CA VAL A 618 0.80 -7.29 6.89
C VAL A 618 -0.02 -7.49 5.62
N ASN A 619 0.43 -8.41 4.75
CA ASN A 619 -0.33 -8.79 3.56
C ASN A 619 -1.46 -9.75 3.95
N VAL A 620 -2.69 -9.40 3.58
CA VAL A 620 -3.92 -10.12 3.95
C VAL A 620 -4.85 -10.34 2.76
N SER A 621 -5.84 -11.20 2.92
CA SER A 621 -7.08 -11.16 2.14
C SER A 621 -8.23 -10.71 3.03
N TRP A 622 -9.06 -9.78 2.57
CA TRP A 622 -10.18 -9.23 3.35
C TRP A 622 -11.51 -9.50 2.65
N ASP A 623 -12.40 -10.21 3.34
CA ASP A 623 -13.81 -10.38 3.00
C ASP A 623 -14.62 -9.25 3.65
N PHE A 624 -14.98 -8.22 2.87
CA PHE A 624 -15.70 -7.03 3.34
C PHE A 624 -17.11 -7.36 3.84
N ILE A 625 -17.71 -8.42 3.28
CA ILE A 625 -19.07 -8.87 3.62
C ILE A 625 -19.09 -9.60 4.97
N LYS A 626 -17.96 -10.15 5.43
CA LYS A 626 -17.85 -10.86 6.72
C LYS A 626 -16.92 -10.17 7.72
N GLU A 627 -16.45 -8.97 7.38
CA GLU A 627 -15.38 -8.23 8.08
C GLU A 627 -14.14 -9.10 8.39
N HIS A 628 -13.90 -10.13 7.56
CA HIS A 628 -12.98 -11.21 7.91
C HIS A 628 -11.65 -11.06 7.18
N VAL A 629 -10.60 -10.83 7.98
CA VAL A 629 -9.21 -10.69 7.52
C VAL A 629 -8.50 -12.05 7.65
N LEU A 630 -7.87 -12.50 6.57
CA LEU A 630 -7.15 -13.75 6.46
C LEU A 630 -5.65 -13.50 6.25
N GLU A 631 -4.84 -14.03 7.17
CA GLU A 631 -3.38 -14.08 7.08
C GLU A 631 -2.91 -15.55 7.10
N PRO A 632 -2.01 -15.99 6.20
CA PRO A 632 -1.54 -15.28 5.00
C PRO A 632 -2.66 -15.16 3.94
N PRO A 633 -2.47 -14.33 2.88
CA PRO A 633 -3.47 -14.15 1.83
C PRO A 633 -3.85 -15.48 1.15
N THR A 634 -5.13 -15.61 0.82
CA THR A 634 -5.71 -16.79 0.16
C THR A 634 -6.30 -16.43 -1.20
N SER A 635 -6.51 -17.43 -2.06
CA SER A 635 -7.25 -17.26 -3.30
C SER A 635 -8.74 -17.00 -3.03
N LEU A 636 -9.38 -16.19 -3.89
CA LEU A 636 -10.83 -15.95 -3.89
C LEU A 636 -11.64 -17.24 -3.61
N PRO A 637 -12.42 -17.31 -2.51
CA PRO A 637 -13.24 -18.47 -2.21
C PRO A 637 -14.36 -18.66 -3.23
N THR A 638 -14.67 -19.92 -3.57
CA THR A 638 -15.58 -20.29 -4.69
C THR A 638 -16.99 -19.73 -4.60
N ASN A 639 -17.42 -19.31 -3.40
CA ASN A 639 -18.78 -18.84 -3.09
C ASN A 639 -18.78 -17.37 -2.61
N VAL A 640 -17.76 -16.58 -2.93
CA VAL A 640 -17.66 -15.16 -2.54
C VAL A 640 -17.48 -14.29 -3.80
N PRO A 641 -18.23 -13.18 -3.96
CA PRO A 641 -18.03 -12.26 -5.08
C PRO A 641 -16.60 -11.69 -5.15
N SER A 642 -16.08 -11.48 -6.36
CA SER A 642 -14.73 -10.93 -6.55
C SER A 642 -14.59 -9.45 -6.16
N TRP A 643 -15.71 -8.74 -5.96
CA TRP A 643 -15.73 -7.35 -5.48
C TRP A 643 -15.76 -7.25 -3.94
N SER A 644 -16.13 -8.33 -3.23
CA SER A 644 -16.21 -8.36 -1.77
C SER A 644 -15.02 -9.03 -1.11
N PHE A 645 -14.05 -9.51 -1.87
CA PHE A 645 -12.87 -10.22 -1.39
C PHE A 645 -11.63 -9.66 -2.09
N ILE A 646 -10.89 -8.80 -1.39
CA ILE A 646 -9.73 -8.09 -1.94
C ILE A 646 -8.48 -8.48 -1.16
N ASN A 647 -7.41 -8.83 -1.88
CA ASN A 647 -6.08 -8.97 -1.28
C ASN A 647 -5.46 -7.58 -1.12
N GLY A 648 -4.79 -7.32 -0.01
CA GLY A 648 -4.18 -6.02 0.27
C GLY A 648 -3.15 -6.11 1.38
N THR A 649 -2.69 -4.95 1.84
CA THR A 649 -1.76 -4.81 2.97
C THR A 649 -2.40 -3.89 4.01
N LEU A 650 -2.48 -4.33 5.26
CA LEU A 650 -3.02 -3.54 6.39
C LEU A 650 -1.97 -3.43 7.50
N ALA A 651 -2.31 -2.74 8.60
CA ALA A 651 -1.59 -2.89 9.87
C ALA A 651 -1.82 -4.30 10.48
N THR A 652 -1.14 -4.66 11.56
CA THR A 652 -1.21 -6.03 12.12
C THR A 652 -2.57 -6.40 12.72
N GLY A 653 -3.39 -5.43 13.13
CA GLY A 653 -4.58 -5.69 13.95
C GLY A 653 -4.25 -6.11 15.39
N ASN A 654 -2.99 -6.06 15.81
CA ASN A 654 -2.58 -6.49 17.15
C ASN A 654 -2.97 -5.43 18.20
N ARG A 655 -3.76 -5.81 19.21
CA ARG A 655 -4.17 -4.93 20.33
C ARG A 655 -3.00 -4.40 21.15
N ALA A 656 -1.89 -5.13 21.24
CA ALA A 656 -0.69 -4.65 21.95
C ALA A 656 0.08 -3.57 21.17
N ASN A 657 -0.23 -3.38 19.88
CA ASN A 657 0.45 -2.43 18.99
C ASN A 657 -0.42 -1.19 18.71
N VAL A 658 -1.14 -0.73 19.73
CA VAL A 658 -2.05 0.44 19.72
C VAL A 658 -1.80 1.26 20.99
N GLU A 659 -1.78 2.59 20.85
CA GLU A 659 -1.76 3.54 21.96
C GLU A 659 -3.09 3.46 22.73
N ASN A 660 -3.09 2.90 23.95
CA ASN A 660 -4.33 2.53 24.64
C ASN A 660 -4.98 3.60 25.53
N SER A 661 -4.57 4.87 25.40
CA SER A 661 -5.27 6.02 25.97
C SER A 661 -5.04 7.27 25.10
N THR A 662 -5.91 8.25 25.23
CA THR A 662 -5.74 9.56 24.58
C THR A 662 -4.42 10.23 24.97
N VAL A 663 -3.90 9.98 26.18
CA VAL A 663 -2.64 10.54 26.67
C VAL A 663 -1.43 9.90 25.98
N ILE A 664 -1.46 8.59 25.76
CA ILE A 664 -0.39 7.89 25.03
C ILE A 664 -0.39 8.31 23.56
N ALA A 665 -1.58 8.54 22.97
CA ALA A 665 -1.70 9.13 21.64
C ALA A 665 -1.17 10.59 21.59
N ALA A 666 -1.40 11.40 22.64
CA ALA A 666 -0.85 12.74 22.76
C ALA A 666 0.70 12.73 22.78
N ARG A 667 1.31 11.77 23.49
CA ARG A 667 2.76 11.53 23.47
C ARG A 667 3.27 11.20 22.07
N ALA A 668 2.61 10.29 21.35
CA ALA A 668 2.96 9.96 19.97
C ALA A 668 2.85 11.18 19.04
N ALA A 669 1.77 11.96 19.15
CA ALA A 669 1.56 13.18 18.38
C ALA A 669 2.59 14.28 18.69
N TRP A 670 3.03 14.42 19.95
CA TRP A 670 4.10 15.35 20.29
C TRP A 670 5.43 14.95 19.64
N HIS A 671 5.85 13.68 19.76
CA HIS A 671 7.06 13.19 19.10
C HIS A 671 6.99 13.28 17.57
N PHE A 672 5.81 13.05 16.98
CA PHE A 672 5.54 13.30 15.56
C PHE A 672 5.84 14.75 15.18
N LEU A 673 5.32 15.74 15.93
CA LEU A 673 5.51 17.16 15.63
C LEU A 673 6.96 17.62 15.86
N GLN A 674 7.63 17.10 16.91
CA GLN A 674 9.06 17.32 17.14
C GLN A 674 9.91 16.84 15.94
N GLY A 675 9.55 15.69 15.34
CA GLY A 675 10.19 15.18 14.14
C GLY A 675 9.86 15.98 12.88
N PHE A 676 8.57 16.24 12.63
CA PHE A 676 8.08 16.90 11.42
C PHE A 676 8.54 18.37 11.34
N LEU A 677 8.34 19.16 12.39
CA LEU A 677 8.59 20.62 12.38
C LEU A 677 10.07 20.99 12.54
N SER A 678 10.94 20.02 12.86
CA SER A 678 12.39 20.19 12.75
C SER A 678 12.94 19.72 11.39
N ALA A 679 12.28 18.76 10.72
CA ALA A 679 12.63 18.31 9.37
C ALA A 679 12.11 19.25 8.25
N PHE A 680 11.02 19.97 8.49
CA PHE A 680 10.43 20.97 7.59
C PHE A 680 10.47 22.40 8.19
N PRO A 681 11.65 22.98 8.49
CA PRO A 681 11.76 24.26 9.20
C PRO A 681 11.11 25.43 8.43
N GLN A 682 11.01 25.38 7.10
CA GLN A 682 10.32 26.40 6.30
C GLN A 682 8.80 26.47 6.56
N TYR A 683 8.20 25.42 7.13
CA TYR A 683 6.80 25.39 7.55
C TYR A 683 6.64 25.39 9.08
N ASN A 684 7.74 25.60 9.83
CA ASN A 684 7.71 25.84 11.26
C ASN A 684 7.44 27.33 11.52
N PRO A 685 6.28 27.72 12.10
CA PRO A 685 5.95 29.13 12.28
C PRO A 685 6.89 29.90 13.23
N GLY A 686 7.72 29.21 14.03
CA GLY A 686 8.75 29.78 14.89
C GLY A 686 10.16 29.87 14.26
N GLN A 687 10.38 29.29 13.07
CA GLN A 687 11.69 29.27 12.38
C GLN A 687 11.58 29.74 10.91
N ARG A 688 10.83 30.83 10.69
CA ARG A 688 10.47 31.32 9.35
C ARG A 688 11.69 31.77 8.52
N PRO A 689 11.63 31.66 7.18
CA PRO A 689 12.67 32.20 6.30
C PRO A 689 13.00 33.67 6.60
N ASN A 690 14.29 33.97 6.76
CA ASN A 690 14.87 35.27 7.10
C ASN A 690 14.75 35.73 8.57
N GLN A 691 14.22 34.93 9.50
CA GLN A 691 14.41 35.19 10.93
C GLN A 691 15.71 34.55 11.46
N THR A 692 16.39 35.26 12.38
CA THR A 692 17.61 34.79 13.06
C THR A 692 17.38 34.38 14.51
N THR A 693 16.20 34.65 15.05
CA THR A 693 15.71 34.10 16.33
C THR A 693 14.83 32.88 16.05
N ILE A 694 14.85 31.92 16.96
CA ILE A 694 13.90 30.80 16.97
C ILE A 694 12.85 31.18 18.02
N GLU A 695 11.63 31.46 17.56
CA GLU A 695 10.47 31.74 18.39
C GLU A 695 9.74 30.42 18.72
N PRO A 696 8.81 30.40 19.70
CA PRO A 696 7.94 29.25 19.92
C PRO A 696 7.14 28.88 18.66
N THR A 697 6.97 27.58 18.44
CA THR A 697 6.31 27.02 17.25
C THR A 697 4.80 27.17 17.40
N GLY A 698 4.24 28.32 16.99
CA GLY A 698 2.81 28.61 17.05
C GLY A 698 1.98 27.68 16.16
N VAL A 699 1.05 26.92 16.75
CA VAL A 699 0.18 25.96 16.06
C VAL A 699 -1.27 26.10 16.49
N ASN A 700 -2.19 25.82 15.56
CA ASN A 700 -3.62 25.73 15.82
C ASN A 700 -4.03 24.26 15.73
N LEU A 701 -4.66 23.71 16.77
CA LEU A 701 -5.15 22.34 16.78
C LEU A 701 -6.67 22.34 16.55
N PHE A 702 -7.14 21.61 15.55
CA PHE A 702 -8.56 21.40 15.30
C PHE A 702 -8.86 19.90 15.28
N ALA A 703 -9.94 19.51 15.96
CA ALA A 703 -10.36 18.11 16.03
C ALA A 703 -11.88 17.94 16.03
N GLU A 704 -12.38 16.82 15.51
CA GLU A 704 -13.81 16.51 15.42
C GLU A 704 -14.20 15.24 16.19
N SER A 705 -15.44 15.17 16.72
CA SER A 705 -16.04 13.94 17.27
C SER A 705 -15.34 13.49 18.56
N TYR A 706 -14.73 12.30 18.58
CA TYR A 706 -13.80 11.90 19.65
C TYR A 706 -12.57 12.83 19.75
N GLY A 707 -12.36 13.72 18.77
CA GLY A 707 -11.52 14.90 18.88
C GLY A 707 -11.84 15.82 20.07
N GLY A 708 -13.03 15.71 20.66
CA GLY A 708 -13.36 16.34 21.95
C GLY A 708 -12.63 15.71 23.15
N GLN A 709 -12.13 14.48 23.04
CA GLN A 709 -11.19 13.86 23.99
C GLN A 709 -9.74 14.18 23.59
N TYR A 710 -9.38 13.96 22.31
CA TYR A 710 -8.02 14.18 21.82
C TYR A 710 -7.57 15.65 21.98
N GLY A 711 -8.37 16.61 21.51
CA GLY A 711 -8.03 18.02 21.43
C GLY A 711 -7.56 18.63 22.77
N PRO A 712 -8.35 18.53 23.86
CA PRO A 712 -7.96 19.04 25.18
C PRO A 712 -6.66 18.42 25.71
N VAL A 713 -6.52 17.09 25.61
CA VAL A 713 -5.38 16.36 26.18
C VAL A 713 -4.11 16.58 25.37
N PHE A 714 -4.20 16.63 24.03
CA PHE A 714 -3.05 16.89 23.16
C PHE A 714 -2.54 18.32 23.38
N ALA A 715 -3.43 19.32 23.39
CA ALA A 715 -3.06 20.71 23.61
C ALA A 715 -2.42 20.93 25.00
N ASP A 716 -2.99 20.34 26.05
CA ASP A 716 -2.45 20.42 27.41
C ASP A 716 -1.11 19.69 27.56
N PHE A 717 -0.97 18.48 26.98
CA PHE A 717 0.30 17.74 26.99
C PHE A 717 1.43 18.50 26.26
N PHE A 718 1.11 19.20 25.17
CA PHE A 718 2.10 20.02 24.44
C PHE A 718 2.58 21.21 25.30
N GLU A 719 1.67 21.86 26.05
CA GLU A 719 2.04 22.96 26.95
C GLU A 719 2.72 22.48 28.26
N ASP A 720 2.42 21.28 28.79
CA ASP A 720 3.25 20.65 29.83
C ASP A 720 4.68 20.44 29.34
N GLN A 721 4.87 19.94 28.11
CA GLN A 721 6.22 19.78 27.55
C GLN A 721 6.91 21.13 27.38
N ASN A 722 6.19 22.20 27.04
CA ASN A 722 6.75 23.55 27.01
C ASN A 722 7.19 24.02 28.41
N ASP A 723 6.39 23.79 29.46
CA ASP A 723 6.74 24.18 30.83
C ASP A 723 7.90 23.34 31.39
N ARG A 724 7.92 22.03 31.14
CA ARG A 724 9.05 21.14 31.46
C ARG A 724 10.32 21.54 30.72
N ARG A 725 10.22 22.02 29.47
CA ARG A 725 11.33 22.59 28.70
C ARG A 725 11.82 23.90 29.31
N ARG A 726 10.92 24.82 29.67
CA ARG A 726 11.22 26.10 30.34
C ARG A 726 11.86 25.88 31.72
N ALA A 727 11.44 24.85 32.45
CA ALA A 727 11.99 24.42 33.74
C ALA A 727 13.31 23.63 33.64
N GLY A 728 13.77 23.26 32.44
CA GLY A 728 14.98 22.47 32.21
C GLY A 728 14.86 20.98 32.55
N VAL A 729 13.63 20.47 32.71
CA VAL A 729 13.34 19.03 32.92
C VAL A 729 13.54 18.23 31.63
N ILE A 730 13.27 18.84 30.47
CA ILE A 730 13.61 18.29 29.15
C ILE A 730 14.52 19.28 28.37
N PRO A 731 15.42 18.81 27.49
CA PRO A 731 16.51 19.66 27.01
C PRO A 731 16.04 20.64 25.92
N ALA A 732 16.11 21.94 26.19
CA ALA A 732 15.68 22.99 25.27
C ALA A 732 16.47 23.06 23.95
N ASN A 733 17.65 22.43 23.89
CA ASN A 733 18.49 22.30 22.70
C ASN A 733 18.14 21.06 21.83
N SER A 734 17.33 20.13 22.34
CA SER A 734 16.83 18.96 21.61
C SER A 734 15.31 18.81 21.78
N THR A 735 14.60 19.94 21.86
CA THR A 735 13.13 20.04 21.84
C THR A 735 12.70 21.39 21.25
N LEU A 736 11.72 21.36 20.34
CA LEU A 736 10.94 22.53 19.98
C LEU A 736 9.95 22.86 21.10
N GLU A 737 9.71 24.15 21.32
CA GLU A 737 8.54 24.63 22.05
C GLU A 737 7.37 24.66 21.07
N ILE A 738 6.31 23.88 21.34
CA ILE A 738 5.12 23.75 20.48
C ILE A 738 3.99 24.51 21.17
N LYS A 739 3.83 25.79 20.82
CA LYS A 739 2.91 26.69 21.50
C LYS A 739 1.55 26.66 20.81
N LEU A 740 0.48 26.46 21.58
CA LEU A 740 -0.87 26.55 21.05
C LEU A 740 -1.31 28.02 20.90
N ASP A 741 -1.85 28.36 19.73
CA ASP A 741 -2.54 29.64 19.50
C ASP A 741 -4.07 29.48 19.65
N SER A 742 -4.64 28.39 19.13
CA SER A 742 -6.04 28.03 19.36
C SER A 742 -6.28 26.52 19.34
N LEU A 743 -7.28 26.07 20.10
CA LEU A 743 -7.89 24.75 20.04
C LEU A 743 -9.35 24.87 19.59
N GLY A 744 -9.67 24.30 18.43
CA GLY A 744 -11.03 24.16 17.93
C GLY A 744 -11.53 22.71 18.07
N ILE A 745 -12.74 22.54 18.58
CA ILE A 745 -13.41 21.24 18.71
C ILE A 745 -14.73 21.33 17.95
N ILE A 746 -14.86 20.55 16.88
CA ILE A 746 -16.09 20.42 16.10
C ILE A 746 -16.87 19.19 16.60
N ASN A 747 -18.17 19.35 16.84
CA ASN A 747 -19.11 18.29 17.19
C ASN A 747 -18.51 17.26 18.17
N GLY A 748 -17.90 17.77 19.26
CA GLY A 748 -17.03 16.96 20.11
C GLY A 748 -17.76 16.22 21.23
N LEU A 749 -17.31 15.01 21.53
CA LEU A 749 -17.51 14.38 22.84
C LEU A 749 -16.38 14.86 23.77
N VAL A 750 -16.68 15.79 24.66
CA VAL A 750 -15.75 16.40 25.62
C VAL A 750 -15.99 15.86 27.04
N ASP A 751 -17.25 15.75 27.47
CA ASP A 751 -17.60 15.21 28.79
C ASP A 751 -18.87 14.35 28.74
N THR A 752 -18.72 13.08 29.08
CA THR A 752 -19.78 12.07 29.01
C THR A 752 -20.85 12.26 30.10
N ILE A 753 -20.52 12.83 31.27
CA ILE A 753 -21.49 13.13 32.32
C ILE A 753 -22.41 14.27 31.87
N VAL A 754 -21.86 15.33 31.27
CA VAL A 754 -22.59 16.51 30.77
C VAL A 754 -23.40 16.17 29.52
N GLN A 755 -22.83 15.46 28.55
CA GLN A 755 -23.45 15.29 27.22
C GLN A 755 -24.47 14.14 27.14
N THR A 756 -24.33 13.07 27.93
CA THR A 756 -25.29 11.95 27.94
C THR A 756 -26.76 12.39 28.17
N PRO A 757 -27.10 13.17 29.22
CA PRO A 757 -28.48 13.64 29.41
C PRO A 757 -28.89 14.70 28.38
N ALA A 758 -27.94 15.46 27.82
CA ALA A 758 -28.21 16.46 26.79
C ALA A 758 -28.65 15.80 25.45
N MET A 759 -28.07 14.65 25.08
CA MET A 759 -28.49 13.91 23.89
C MET A 759 -29.93 13.40 24.00
N ALA A 760 -30.33 12.89 25.17
CA ALA A 760 -31.73 12.53 25.41
C ALA A 760 -32.67 13.74 25.32
N ALA A 761 -32.22 14.93 25.79
CA ALA A 761 -32.99 16.17 25.67
C ALA A 761 -33.13 16.65 24.22
N PHE A 762 -32.08 16.52 23.40
CA PHE A 762 -32.09 16.87 21.97
C PHE A 762 -33.00 15.94 21.14
N VAL A 763 -32.94 14.62 21.36
CA VAL A 763 -33.84 13.65 20.71
C VAL A 763 -35.31 13.92 21.08
N TYR A 764 -35.58 14.37 22.31
CA TYR A 764 -36.92 14.79 22.74
C TYR A 764 -37.37 16.14 22.17
N ASN A 765 -36.48 17.13 22.06
CA ASN A 765 -36.79 18.50 21.63
C ASN A 765 -35.60 19.18 20.92
N ASN A 766 -35.53 18.99 19.60
CA ASN A 766 -34.49 19.56 18.73
C ASN A 766 -34.98 20.82 17.99
N THR A 767 -34.11 21.32 17.11
CA THR A 767 -34.25 22.55 16.31
C THR A 767 -35.09 22.39 15.05
N TYR A 768 -35.53 21.17 14.70
CA TYR A 768 -36.27 20.83 13.48
C TYR A 768 -37.74 20.45 13.73
N ASP A 769 -38.23 20.64 14.97
CA ASP A 769 -39.56 20.25 15.44
C ASP A 769 -39.91 18.76 15.24
N LEU A 770 -38.87 17.91 15.12
CA LEU A 770 -39.02 16.46 15.10
C LEU A 770 -39.19 15.93 16.52
N GLN A 771 -40.32 15.26 16.81
CA GLN A 771 -40.46 14.51 18.05
C GLN A 771 -39.78 13.13 17.91
N GLY A 772 -38.48 13.06 18.25
CA GLY A 772 -37.71 11.83 18.21
C GLY A 772 -38.07 10.83 19.32
N MET A 773 -38.69 11.26 20.42
CA MET A 773 -39.20 10.34 21.45
C MET A 773 -40.39 10.90 22.24
N SER A 774 -41.13 10.02 22.91
CA SER A 774 -42.18 10.43 23.86
C SER A 774 -41.58 10.97 25.17
N GLN A 775 -42.35 11.81 25.87
CA GLN A 775 -41.94 12.35 27.17
C GLN A 775 -41.66 11.23 28.20
N THR A 776 -42.41 10.13 28.15
CA THR A 776 -42.18 8.96 29.03
C THR A 776 -40.84 8.28 28.73
N GLN A 777 -40.48 8.10 27.45
CA GLN A 777 -39.17 7.54 27.07
C GLN A 777 -38.01 8.45 27.51
N TYR A 778 -38.13 9.76 27.32
CA TYR A 778 -37.16 10.74 27.80
C TYR A 778 -36.97 10.69 29.33
N LEU A 779 -38.07 10.67 30.09
CA LEU A 779 -38.02 10.57 31.56
C LEU A 779 -37.46 9.23 32.04
N ASN A 780 -37.74 8.13 31.35
CA ASN A 780 -37.15 6.83 31.64
C ASN A 780 -35.62 6.86 31.45
N LEU A 781 -35.11 7.41 30.34
CA LEU A 781 -33.66 7.55 30.14
C LEU A 781 -32.99 8.41 31.21
N LEU A 782 -33.62 9.52 31.63
CA LEU A 782 -33.10 10.31 32.76
C LEU A 782 -33.13 9.54 34.09
N SER A 783 -34.05 8.59 34.25
CA SER A 783 -34.05 7.66 35.39
C SER A 783 -32.95 6.61 35.26
N ASP A 784 -32.69 6.06 34.07
CA ASP A 784 -31.62 5.09 33.82
C ASP A 784 -30.21 5.69 33.91
N TYR A 785 -30.06 6.98 33.59
CA TYR A 785 -28.84 7.76 33.81
C TYR A 785 -28.58 8.01 35.31
N ARG A 786 -29.62 8.15 36.14
CA ARG A 786 -29.54 8.54 37.58
C ARG A 786 -29.78 7.42 38.59
N LYS A 787 -30.21 6.23 38.18
CA LYS A 787 -30.43 5.09 39.08
C LYS A 787 -29.13 4.68 39.78
N PRO A 788 -29.19 3.98 40.92
CA PRO A 788 -28.01 3.38 41.52
C PRO A 788 -27.31 2.44 40.51
N ARG A 789 -25.99 2.58 40.36
CA ARG A 789 -25.16 1.96 39.29
C ARG A 789 -25.57 2.34 37.86
N GLY A 790 -26.23 3.48 37.67
CA GLY A 790 -26.40 4.13 36.38
C GLY A 790 -25.18 4.96 35.99
N CYS A 791 -25.17 5.46 34.75
CA CYS A 791 -24.07 6.22 34.15
C CYS A 791 -23.52 7.33 35.06
N LEU A 792 -24.38 8.17 35.66
CA LEU A 792 -23.92 9.28 36.51
C LEU A 792 -23.10 8.80 37.71
N GLU A 793 -23.53 7.73 38.39
CA GLU A 793 -22.82 7.21 39.57
C GLU A 793 -21.49 6.56 39.17
N MET A 794 -21.51 5.74 38.11
CA MET A 794 -20.32 4.99 37.67
C MET A 794 -19.25 5.92 37.05
N ALA A 795 -19.64 6.88 36.20
CA ALA A 795 -18.72 7.87 35.67
C ALA A 795 -18.14 8.76 36.79
N SER A 796 -18.95 9.18 37.77
CA SER A 796 -18.43 9.91 38.94
C SER A 796 -17.43 9.09 39.76
N GLN A 797 -17.63 7.76 39.87
CA GLN A 797 -16.68 6.84 40.51
C GLN A 797 -15.37 6.73 39.70
N CYS A 798 -15.44 6.57 38.38
CA CYS A 798 -14.27 6.60 37.51
C CYS A 798 -13.51 7.94 37.60
N HIS A 799 -14.18 9.09 37.47
CA HIS A 799 -13.56 10.42 37.60
C HIS A 799 -12.83 10.57 38.94
N THR A 800 -13.46 10.11 40.04
CA THR A 800 -12.89 10.19 41.39
C THR A 800 -11.65 9.30 41.53
N GLN A 801 -11.72 8.06 41.05
CA GLN A 801 -10.61 7.10 41.13
C GLN A 801 -9.44 7.51 40.23
N ALA A 802 -9.71 7.84 38.96
CA ALA A 802 -8.70 8.32 38.02
C ALA A 802 -8.00 9.58 38.55
N THR A 803 -8.74 10.57 39.04
CA THR A 803 -8.16 11.78 39.66
C THR A 803 -7.28 11.48 40.89
N ALA A 804 -7.57 10.40 41.62
CA ALA A 804 -6.83 10.03 42.83
C ALA A 804 -5.58 9.15 42.58
N VAL A 805 -5.54 8.39 41.48
CA VAL A 805 -4.52 7.35 41.22
C VAL A 805 -3.75 7.57 39.92
N ASP A 806 -4.42 8.01 38.84
CA ASP A 806 -3.90 8.11 37.47
C ASP A 806 -4.36 9.43 36.81
N TYR A 807 -4.15 10.56 37.49
CA TYR A 807 -4.64 11.88 37.06
C TYR A 807 -4.17 12.28 35.66
N GLU A 808 -2.93 11.91 35.32
CA GLU A 808 -2.36 12.18 33.99
C GLU A 808 -2.74 11.13 32.93
N GLY A 809 -3.37 10.00 33.29
CA GLY A 809 -3.75 8.94 32.34
C GLY A 809 -2.57 8.19 31.71
N GLU A 810 -1.42 8.17 32.38
CA GLU A 810 -0.18 7.50 31.94
C GLU A 810 0.02 6.11 32.57
N ASN A 811 -0.62 5.83 33.71
CA ASN A 811 -0.48 4.59 34.48
C ASN A 811 -1.83 3.91 34.61
N LEU A 812 -2.25 3.26 33.52
CA LEU A 812 -3.53 2.55 33.38
C LEU A 812 -3.59 1.31 34.31
N ASP A 813 -3.81 1.53 35.60
CA ASP A 813 -3.90 0.46 36.60
C ASP A 813 -5.19 -0.36 36.46
N GLU A 814 -5.16 -1.63 36.85
CA GLU A 814 -6.24 -2.59 36.63
C GLU A 814 -7.55 -2.23 37.36
N GLU A 815 -7.47 -1.61 38.54
CA GLU A 815 -8.64 -1.27 39.37
C GLU A 815 -9.37 -0.04 38.79
N THR A 816 -8.64 1.05 38.53
CA THR A 816 -9.18 2.25 37.88
C THR A 816 -9.72 1.92 36.50
N THR A 817 -8.98 1.14 35.70
CA THR A 817 -9.38 0.73 34.35
C THR A 817 -10.69 -0.05 34.37
N SER A 818 -10.86 -1.02 35.27
CA SER A 818 -12.11 -1.80 35.37
C SER A 818 -13.32 -0.95 35.81
N ILE A 819 -13.12 0.01 36.72
CA ILE A 819 -14.17 0.96 37.13
C ILE A 819 -14.60 1.83 35.95
N CYS A 820 -13.63 2.32 35.15
CA CYS A 820 -13.89 3.17 34.00
C CYS A 820 -14.50 2.42 32.80
N GLU A 821 -14.09 1.18 32.51
CA GLU A 821 -14.74 0.32 31.50
C GLU A 821 -16.23 0.13 31.81
N LEU A 822 -16.56 -0.22 33.06
CA LEU A 822 -17.95 -0.38 33.51
C LEU A 822 -18.76 0.93 33.43
N ALA A 823 -18.12 2.07 33.68
CA ALA A 823 -18.74 3.39 33.51
C ALA A 823 -19.03 3.72 32.03
N SER A 824 -18.08 3.46 31.12
CA SER A 824 -18.22 3.66 29.67
C SER A 824 -19.40 2.83 29.14
N ILE A 825 -19.45 1.53 29.48
CA ILE A 825 -20.57 0.64 29.14
C ILE A 825 -21.92 1.16 29.67
N SER A 826 -21.96 1.65 30.91
CA SER A 826 -23.19 2.17 31.54
C SER A 826 -23.69 3.45 30.88
N CYS A 827 -22.80 4.35 30.48
CA CYS A 827 -23.13 5.58 29.76
C CYS A 827 -23.50 5.32 28.30
N TRP A 828 -22.75 4.47 27.59
CA TRP A 828 -23.07 4.04 26.24
C TRP A 828 -24.45 3.34 26.17
N GLY A 829 -24.84 2.59 27.21
CA GLY A 829 -26.18 2.01 27.31
C GLY A 829 -27.32 3.05 27.31
N VAL A 830 -27.12 4.23 27.92
CA VAL A 830 -28.09 5.33 27.87
C VAL A 830 -28.07 6.03 26.49
N GLN A 831 -26.87 6.26 25.95
CA GLN A 831 -26.66 6.94 24.68
C GLN A 831 -27.22 6.15 23.48
N SER A 832 -26.81 4.89 23.34
CA SER A 832 -27.31 3.99 22.29
C SER A 832 -28.82 3.78 22.36
N GLN A 833 -29.42 3.75 23.55
CA GLN A 833 -30.87 3.68 23.70
C GLN A 833 -31.57 4.97 23.23
N ALA A 834 -30.99 6.15 23.45
CA ALA A 834 -31.51 7.42 22.92
C ALA A 834 -31.41 7.49 21.38
N LEU A 835 -30.28 7.06 20.81
CA LEU A 835 -30.10 6.94 19.36
C LEU A 835 -31.13 5.99 18.74
N GLN A 836 -31.29 4.78 19.29
CA GLN A 836 -32.28 3.80 18.82
C GLN A 836 -33.71 4.36 18.88
N LEU A 837 -34.07 5.07 19.96
CA LEU A 837 -35.40 5.63 20.12
C LEU A 837 -35.70 6.75 19.11
N SER A 838 -34.68 7.51 18.68
CA SER A 838 -34.85 8.60 17.72
C SER A 838 -35.38 8.15 16.35
N GLY A 839 -35.02 6.93 15.92
CA GLY A 839 -35.27 6.44 14.56
C GLY A 839 -34.54 7.23 13.45
N ARG A 840 -33.47 7.96 13.77
CA ARG A 840 -32.72 8.84 12.87
C ARG A 840 -31.26 8.42 12.71
N ASN A 841 -30.59 9.00 11.73
CA ASN A 841 -29.15 8.82 11.55
C ASN A 841 -28.38 9.49 12.72
N PRO A 842 -27.40 8.82 13.35
CA PRO A 842 -26.67 9.38 14.50
C PRO A 842 -25.98 10.73 14.23
N TYR A 843 -25.58 10.96 12.98
CA TYR A 843 -24.81 12.13 12.56
C TYR A 843 -25.68 13.25 11.97
N ASP A 844 -26.97 12.99 11.69
CA ASP A 844 -27.92 14.01 11.21
C ASP A 844 -29.38 13.62 11.49
N ILE A 845 -30.00 14.29 12.46
CA ILE A 845 -31.39 14.07 12.90
C ILE A 845 -32.43 14.32 11.80
N ARG A 846 -32.08 15.08 10.76
CA ARG A 846 -32.97 15.36 9.63
C ARG A 846 -33.22 14.09 8.82
N PHE A 847 -32.25 13.17 8.80
CA PHE A 847 -32.24 12.00 7.95
C PHE A 847 -32.46 10.69 8.73
N THR A 848 -32.97 9.68 8.03
CA THR A 848 -33.00 8.29 8.50
C THR A 848 -31.81 7.54 7.94
N SER A 849 -31.23 6.61 8.70
CA SER A 849 -30.25 5.67 8.11
C SER A 849 -30.95 4.72 7.11
N PRO A 850 -30.28 4.29 6.02
CA PRO A 850 -28.92 4.66 5.62
C PRO A 850 -28.78 6.10 5.12
N ASN A 851 -27.61 6.69 5.33
CA ASN A 851 -27.23 7.99 4.78
C ASN A 851 -25.84 7.92 4.14
N SER A 852 -25.67 8.57 2.99
CA SER A 852 -24.43 8.60 2.20
C SER A 852 -24.01 10.01 1.80
N PHE A 853 -24.59 11.04 2.42
CA PHE A 853 -24.07 12.41 2.45
C PHE A 853 -23.32 12.67 3.77
N PRO A 854 -22.10 13.22 3.76
CA PRO A 854 -21.27 13.56 2.58
C PRO A 854 -20.76 12.32 1.85
N SER A 855 -20.42 12.47 0.56
CA SER A 855 -20.06 11.36 -0.34
C SER A 855 -18.92 10.47 0.18
N TYR A 856 -19.11 9.15 0.10
CA TYR A 856 -18.10 8.13 0.43
C TYR A 856 -17.20 7.75 -0.76
N ALA A 857 -17.29 8.45 -1.90
CA ALA A 857 -16.49 8.17 -3.12
C ALA A 857 -14.97 8.12 -2.88
N TYR A 858 -14.49 8.87 -1.90
CA TYR A 858 -13.08 8.93 -1.55
C TYR A 858 -12.51 7.59 -1.03
N LEU A 859 -13.34 6.67 -0.51
CA LEU A 859 -12.92 5.34 -0.07
C LEU A 859 -12.42 4.45 -1.22
N GLU A 860 -13.02 4.57 -2.40
CA GLU A 860 -12.51 3.91 -3.61
C GLU A 860 -11.30 4.66 -4.17
N TYR A 861 -11.34 5.99 -4.18
CA TYR A 861 -10.27 6.84 -4.68
C TYR A 861 -8.92 6.58 -3.98
N LEU A 862 -8.91 6.58 -2.65
CA LEU A 862 -7.72 6.32 -1.83
C LEU A 862 -7.20 4.88 -1.95
N ASN A 863 -8.03 3.94 -2.41
CA ASN A 863 -7.63 2.55 -2.66
C ASN A 863 -7.19 2.29 -4.12
N GLN A 864 -7.18 3.30 -5.01
CA GLN A 864 -6.63 3.12 -6.35
C GLN A 864 -5.09 3.05 -6.33
N ALA A 865 -4.50 2.11 -7.09
CA ALA A 865 -3.05 1.85 -7.08
C ALA A 865 -2.16 3.02 -7.55
N ASN A 866 -2.66 3.89 -8.44
CA ASN A 866 -2.04 5.16 -8.81
C ASN A 866 -2.00 6.13 -7.62
N ILE A 867 -3.09 6.23 -6.86
CA ILE A 867 -3.19 7.15 -5.71
C ILE A 867 -2.31 6.67 -4.56
N LEU A 868 -2.37 5.37 -4.21
CA LEU A 868 -1.47 4.75 -3.23
C LEU A 868 0.01 4.99 -3.57
N ARG A 869 0.41 4.83 -4.84
CA ARG A 869 1.78 5.12 -5.32
C ARG A 869 2.12 6.61 -5.24
N SER A 870 1.17 7.46 -5.61
CA SER A 870 1.35 8.92 -5.64
C SER A 870 1.66 9.44 -4.24
N ILE A 871 0.83 9.08 -3.25
CA ILE A 871 0.95 9.55 -1.86
C ILE A 871 2.04 8.80 -1.05
N GLY A 872 2.52 7.65 -1.56
CA GLY A 872 3.56 6.85 -0.91
C GLY A 872 3.07 5.94 0.22
N ALA A 873 1.79 5.55 0.17
CA ALA A 873 1.15 4.67 1.16
C ALA A 873 1.67 3.23 1.09
N LYS A 874 1.92 2.62 2.26
CA LYS A 874 2.38 1.23 2.40
C LYS A 874 1.28 0.23 2.75
N VAL A 875 0.10 0.72 3.11
CA VAL A 875 -1.11 -0.05 3.42
C VAL A 875 -2.27 0.46 2.56
N ASN A 876 -3.28 -0.38 2.35
CA ASN A 876 -4.57 0.01 1.77
C ASN A 876 -5.33 0.91 2.75
N PHE A 877 -6.26 1.72 2.24
CA PHE A 877 -6.98 2.68 3.08
C PHE A 877 -8.21 2.06 3.76
N THR A 878 -8.31 2.25 5.08
CA THR A 878 -9.52 2.01 5.90
C THR A 878 -9.98 3.31 6.55
N GLU A 879 -11.29 3.63 6.51
CA GLU A 879 -11.81 4.88 7.08
C GLU A 879 -11.71 4.91 8.61
N SER A 880 -11.94 3.76 9.26
CA SER A 880 -11.87 3.59 10.71
C SER A 880 -11.45 2.16 11.07
N THR A 881 -10.93 1.96 12.28
CA THR A 881 -10.55 0.65 12.80
C THR A 881 -11.26 0.34 14.12
N THR A 882 -12.03 -0.75 14.11
CA THR A 882 -12.72 -1.27 15.31
C THR A 882 -11.75 -1.75 16.39
N MET A 883 -10.48 -1.99 16.05
CA MET A 883 -9.46 -2.41 17.01
C MET A 883 -9.08 -1.28 17.97
N VAL A 884 -8.84 -0.07 17.44
CA VAL A 884 -8.52 1.11 18.26
C VAL A 884 -9.74 1.51 19.08
N ASN A 885 -10.92 1.57 18.46
CA ASN A 885 -12.17 1.83 19.16
C ASN A 885 -12.37 0.90 20.37
N ALA A 886 -12.24 -0.43 20.18
CA ALA A 886 -12.37 -1.40 21.25
C ALA A 886 -11.34 -1.20 22.37
N VAL A 887 -10.09 -0.87 22.05
CA VAL A 887 -9.02 -0.66 23.04
C VAL A 887 -9.28 0.58 23.91
N PHE A 888 -9.72 1.70 23.33
CA PHE A 888 -10.05 2.93 24.08
C PHE A 888 -11.28 2.75 24.99
N HIS A 889 -12.30 1.98 24.57
CA HIS A 889 -13.43 1.67 25.43
C HIS A 889 -13.07 0.68 26.56
N GLN A 890 -12.17 -0.28 26.31
CA GLN A 890 -11.63 -1.18 27.35
C GLN A 890 -10.85 -0.43 28.45
N THR A 891 -10.31 0.77 28.17
CA THR A 891 -9.65 1.62 29.20
C THR A 891 -10.57 2.67 29.84
N GLY A 892 -11.82 2.75 29.37
CA GLY A 892 -12.80 3.76 29.76
C GLY A 892 -12.33 5.19 29.48
N ASP A 893 -11.55 5.41 28.42
CA ASP A 893 -10.88 6.68 28.13
C ASP A 893 -11.90 7.85 28.01
N ASP A 894 -13.09 7.58 27.46
CA ASP A 894 -14.20 8.52 27.25
C ASP A 894 -14.96 8.94 28.52
N VAL A 895 -14.67 8.31 29.65
CA VAL A 895 -15.31 8.56 30.95
C VAL A 895 -14.30 8.87 32.07
N ARG A 896 -13.05 9.24 31.74
CA ARG A 896 -12.04 9.62 32.75
C ARG A 896 -12.14 11.07 33.23
N GLY A 897 -12.74 11.98 32.45
CA GLY A 897 -13.27 13.25 32.96
C GLY A 897 -12.28 14.40 33.21
N THR A 898 -11.11 14.40 32.58
CA THR A 898 -10.10 15.47 32.74
C THR A 898 -10.28 16.64 31.77
N GLN A 899 -11.09 16.47 30.72
CA GLN A 899 -11.14 17.32 29.53
C GLN A 899 -11.61 18.74 29.82
N ILE A 900 -12.69 18.93 30.60
CA ILE A 900 -13.18 20.27 30.97
C ILE A 900 -12.12 21.04 31.77
N LYS A 901 -11.41 20.36 32.69
CA LYS A 901 -10.35 20.99 33.49
C LYS A 901 -9.15 21.39 32.64
N LYS A 902 -8.68 20.49 31.77
CA LYS A 902 -7.58 20.78 30.82
C LYS A 902 -7.95 21.93 29.87
N LEU A 903 -9.20 22.00 29.38
CA LEU A 903 -9.70 23.17 28.63
C LEU A 903 -9.69 24.48 29.44
N ALA A 904 -10.05 24.43 30.73
CA ALA A 904 -10.01 25.62 31.59
C ALA A 904 -8.56 26.10 31.85
N ASP A 905 -7.61 25.17 31.98
CA ASP A 905 -6.19 25.48 32.12
C ASP A 905 -5.60 26.07 30.81
N LEU A 906 -6.01 25.56 29.64
CA LEU A 906 -5.65 26.14 28.34
C LEU A 906 -6.18 27.58 28.19
N LEU A 907 -7.42 27.85 28.62
CA LEU A 907 -7.96 29.21 28.69
C LEU A 907 -7.14 30.12 29.63
N ALA A 908 -6.73 29.60 30.80
CA ALA A 908 -5.89 30.33 31.75
C ALA A 908 -4.46 30.59 31.24
N ARG A 909 -3.94 29.71 30.36
CA ARG A 909 -2.69 29.91 29.59
C ARG A 909 -2.83 30.96 28.47
N GLY A 910 -4.04 31.47 28.20
CA GLY A 910 -4.32 32.47 27.17
C GLY A 910 -4.55 31.90 25.77
N ILE A 911 -4.82 30.59 25.66
CA ILE A 911 -5.13 29.92 24.38
C ILE A 911 -6.60 30.13 24.04
N ARG A 912 -6.92 30.30 22.75
CA ARG A 912 -8.31 30.44 22.27
C ARG A 912 -8.97 29.05 22.21
N VAL A 913 -10.10 28.85 22.88
CA VAL A 913 -10.88 27.60 22.84
C VAL A 913 -12.22 27.85 22.16
N ALA A 914 -12.47 27.11 21.08
CA ALA A 914 -13.67 27.24 20.27
C ALA A 914 -14.43 25.91 20.17
N LEU A 915 -15.65 25.91 20.68
CA LEU A 915 -16.59 24.80 20.62
C LEU A 915 -17.56 25.05 19.45
N ILE A 916 -17.51 24.24 18.41
CA ILE A 916 -18.25 24.44 17.15
C ILE A 916 -19.19 23.24 16.95
N TYR A 917 -20.50 23.47 16.83
CA TYR A 917 -21.46 22.37 16.82
C TYR A 917 -22.53 22.57 15.75
N GLY A 918 -22.55 21.67 14.77
CA GLY A 918 -23.65 21.51 13.81
C GLY A 918 -24.94 21.10 14.52
N ASP A 919 -26.01 21.83 14.27
CA ASP A 919 -27.23 21.74 15.08
C ASP A 919 -28.22 20.64 14.71
N ALA A 920 -27.90 19.84 13.69
CA ALA A 920 -28.61 18.61 13.30
C ALA A 920 -27.96 17.33 13.85
N ASP A 921 -26.73 17.38 14.32
CA ASP A 921 -26.04 16.21 14.90
C ASP A 921 -26.75 15.69 16.15
N ILE A 922 -26.84 14.36 16.31
CA ILE A 922 -27.36 13.73 17.53
C ILE A 922 -26.20 13.31 18.43
N ILE A 923 -25.26 12.51 17.91
CA ILE A 923 -24.26 11.79 18.71
C ILE A 923 -23.38 12.74 19.53
N CYS A 924 -23.04 13.91 18.97
CA CYS A 924 -22.38 15.00 19.67
C CYS A 924 -23.15 16.32 19.47
N ASN A 925 -24.47 16.28 19.65
CA ASN A 925 -25.39 17.41 19.51
C ASN A 925 -24.97 18.73 20.19
N TRP A 926 -25.40 19.84 19.60
CA TRP A 926 -25.10 21.21 20.05
C TRP A 926 -25.63 21.55 21.45
N VAL A 927 -26.66 20.88 21.96
CA VAL A 927 -27.18 21.11 23.33
C VAL A 927 -26.19 20.57 24.37
N GLY A 928 -25.53 19.44 24.06
CA GLY A 928 -24.37 18.95 24.80
C GLY A 928 -23.19 19.92 24.73
N GLY A 929 -22.88 20.45 23.53
CA GLY A 929 -21.83 21.45 23.33
C GLY A 929 -22.06 22.76 24.11
N GLU A 930 -23.30 23.26 24.15
CA GLU A 930 -23.70 24.42 24.95
C GLU A 930 -23.47 24.14 26.44
N ALA A 931 -23.92 22.98 26.94
CA ALA A 931 -23.74 22.58 28.34
C ALA A 931 -22.25 22.43 28.72
N VAL A 932 -21.42 21.85 27.85
CA VAL A 932 -19.96 21.78 28.01
C VAL A 932 -19.35 23.18 28.04
N SER A 933 -19.78 24.10 27.17
CA SER A 933 -19.26 25.48 27.14
C SER A 933 -19.53 26.24 28.45
N LEU A 934 -20.68 25.98 29.09
CA LEU A 934 -21.05 26.59 30.37
C LEU A 934 -20.34 25.93 31.55
N ALA A 935 -20.10 24.62 31.52
CA ALA A 935 -19.29 23.92 32.52
C ALA A 935 -17.81 24.32 32.45
N LEU A 936 -17.24 24.41 31.25
CA LEU A 936 -15.92 24.98 30.99
C LEU A 936 -15.81 26.43 31.45
N ALA A 937 -16.81 27.26 31.15
CA ALA A 937 -16.85 28.62 31.67
C ALA A 937 -16.78 28.62 33.20
N HIS A 938 -17.51 27.74 33.90
CA HIS A 938 -17.54 27.66 35.36
C HIS A 938 -16.19 27.36 36.00
N GLU A 939 -15.43 26.40 35.45
CA GLU A 939 -14.08 26.03 35.91
C GLU A 939 -13.00 27.05 35.49
N SER A 940 -13.34 28.03 34.65
CA SER A 940 -12.43 29.04 34.11
C SER A 940 -12.62 30.43 34.74
N PRO A 941 -11.72 31.40 34.46
CA PRO A 941 -11.93 32.81 34.84
C PRO A 941 -13.21 33.46 34.28
N TYR A 942 -13.92 32.82 33.34
CA TYR A 942 -15.11 33.38 32.66
C TYR A 942 -16.45 32.94 33.25
N SER A 943 -16.47 32.31 34.44
CA SER A 943 -17.64 31.66 35.04
C SER A 943 -18.93 32.48 35.06
N SER A 944 -18.86 33.81 35.24
CA SER A 944 -20.03 34.69 35.20
C SER A 944 -20.16 35.46 33.87
N THR A 945 -19.04 35.78 33.21
CA THR A 945 -19.02 36.65 32.03
C THR A 945 -19.42 35.92 30.75
N PHE A 946 -18.96 34.70 30.53
CA PHE A 946 -19.40 33.88 29.40
C PHE A 946 -20.86 33.45 29.54
N ALA A 947 -21.33 33.21 30.77
CA ALA A 947 -22.73 32.94 31.06
C ALA A 947 -23.64 34.16 30.80
N ALA A 948 -23.13 35.39 31.01
CA ALA A 948 -23.81 36.65 30.73
C ALA A 948 -23.71 37.13 29.27
N ALA A 949 -22.80 36.58 28.45
CA ALA A 949 -22.70 36.89 27.03
C ALA A 949 -23.92 36.36 26.26
N GLY A 950 -24.48 37.18 25.38
CA GLY A 950 -25.64 36.82 24.54
C GLY A 950 -25.22 36.10 23.26
N TYR A 951 -26.18 35.45 22.60
CA TYR A 951 -26.00 34.86 21.28
C TYR A 951 -26.09 35.92 20.18
N ALA A 952 -25.00 36.11 19.44
CA ALA A 952 -24.91 36.99 18.27
C ALA A 952 -24.91 36.18 16.96
N ASP A 953 -25.38 36.78 15.87
CA ASP A 953 -25.42 36.17 14.54
C ASP A 953 -24.01 35.89 13.99
N ILE A 954 -23.75 34.68 13.49
CA ILE A 954 -22.56 34.39 12.68
C ILE A 954 -22.85 34.84 11.25
N VAL A 955 -22.45 36.06 10.92
CA VAL A 955 -22.59 36.62 9.57
C VAL A 955 -21.52 36.01 8.68
N SER A 956 -21.91 35.08 7.81
CA SER A 956 -21.02 34.39 6.87
C SER A 956 -20.70 35.26 5.65
N ASN A 957 -21.72 35.95 5.12
CA ASN A 957 -21.59 36.95 4.05
C ASN A 957 -22.73 37.99 4.13
N ASP A 958 -22.71 38.99 3.24
CA ASP A 958 -23.67 40.11 3.14
C ASP A 958 -25.17 39.72 3.13
N SER A 959 -25.49 38.44 2.88
CA SER A 959 -26.84 37.92 2.70
C SER A 959 -27.21 36.74 3.61
N TYR A 960 -26.27 36.18 4.37
CA TYR A 960 -26.46 34.91 5.07
C TYR A 960 -25.85 34.88 6.49
N VAL A 961 -26.71 34.52 7.45
CA VAL A 961 -26.33 34.16 8.83
C VAL A 961 -26.32 32.64 8.92
N GLY A 962 -25.14 32.05 9.11
CA GLY A 962 -24.95 30.60 9.12
C GLY A 962 -25.06 29.93 10.50
N GLY A 963 -25.27 30.70 11.56
CA GLY A 963 -25.32 30.20 12.93
C GLY A 963 -25.48 31.31 13.96
N HIS A 964 -25.42 30.94 15.24
CA HIS A 964 -25.23 31.90 16.35
C HIS A 964 -23.95 31.55 17.13
N VAL A 965 -23.26 32.57 17.65
CA VAL A 965 -22.12 32.42 18.56
C VAL A 965 -22.37 33.13 19.89
N ARG A 966 -21.99 32.45 20.98
CA ARG A 966 -21.75 33.02 22.30
C ARG A 966 -20.24 33.07 22.50
N GLN A 967 -19.66 34.25 22.71
CA GLN A 967 -18.22 34.42 22.92
C GLN A 967 -17.98 35.36 24.10
N TYR A 968 -17.02 35.02 24.95
CA TYR A 968 -16.40 35.95 25.90
C TYR A 968 -14.90 35.71 25.91
N GLY A 969 -14.15 36.72 25.47
CA GLY A 969 -12.71 36.66 25.25
C GLY A 969 -12.29 35.44 24.43
N ASN A 970 -11.37 34.65 25.01
CA ASN A 970 -10.82 33.45 24.39
C ASN A 970 -11.75 32.23 24.34
N LEU A 971 -12.90 32.24 25.02
CA LEU A 971 -13.87 31.13 24.98
C LEU A 971 -15.04 31.46 24.05
N SER A 972 -15.34 30.53 23.13
CA SER A 972 -16.50 30.64 22.24
C SER A 972 -17.27 29.32 22.08
N PHE A 973 -18.59 29.44 21.95
CA PHE A 973 -19.49 28.37 21.53
C PHE A 973 -20.31 28.82 20.32
N SER A 974 -20.16 28.11 19.20
CA SER A 974 -20.82 28.38 17.92
C SER A 974 -21.78 27.26 17.58
N ARG A 975 -23.08 27.57 17.49
CA ARG A 975 -24.09 26.68 16.92
C ARG A 975 -24.22 26.99 15.43
N ILE A 976 -23.91 26.02 14.58
CA ILE A 976 -23.98 26.14 13.12
C ILE A 976 -25.32 25.57 12.62
N PHE A 977 -26.07 26.35 11.84
CA PHE A 977 -27.42 25.96 11.37
C PHE A 977 -27.35 25.01 10.19
N ASP A 978 -28.29 24.06 10.13
CA ASP A 978 -28.41 23.11 9.01
C ASP A 978 -27.15 22.25 8.77
N ALA A 979 -26.34 22.02 9.80
CA ALA A 979 -25.16 21.16 9.78
C ALA A 979 -25.32 19.90 10.64
N GLY A 980 -24.97 18.73 10.10
CA GLY A 980 -24.81 17.48 10.84
C GLY A 980 -23.44 17.39 11.54
N HIS A 981 -23.01 16.17 11.87
CA HIS A 981 -21.76 15.90 12.61
C HIS A 981 -20.52 16.49 11.93
N THR A 982 -20.27 16.13 10.67
CA THR A 982 -19.17 16.64 9.82
C THR A 982 -19.45 18.06 9.33
N THR A 983 -19.50 19.00 10.28
CA THR A 983 -20.05 20.36 10.09
C THR A 983 -19.52 21.13 8.87
N PRO A 984 -18.22 21.11 8.52
CA PRO A 984 -17.72 21.80 7.34
C PRO A 984 -18.31 21.28 6.03
N SER A 985 -18.67 19.99 5.92
CA SER A 985 -19.30 19.42 4.72
C SER A 985 -20.69 20.01 4.42
N TYR A 986 -21.44 20.37 5.45
CA TYR A 986 -22.80 20.92 5.32
C TYR A 986 -22.79 22.44 5.14
N GLN A 987 -21.83 23.12 5.78
CA GLN A 987 -21.81 24.58 5.95
C GLN A 987 -20.42 25.15 5.64
N ALA A 988 -19.82 24.74 4.52
CA ALA A 988 -18.41 25.00 4.21
C ALA A 988 -17.99 26.48 4.29
N GLU A 989 -18.83 27.40 3.80
CA GLU A 989 -18.60 28.85 3.90
C GLU A 989 -18.60 29.32 5.37
N THR A 990 -19.68 29.03 6.12
CA THR A 990 -19.83 29.40 7.53
C THR A 990 -18.71 28.80 8.39
N SER A 991 -18.39 27.53 8.19
CA SER A 991 -17.35 26.81 8.94
C SER A 991 -15.95 27.37 8.66
N PHE A 992 -15.65 27.73 7.40
CA PHE A 992 -14.42 28.45 7.06
C PHE A 992 -14.36 29.85 7.67
N VAL A 993 -15.48 30.59 7.68
CA VAL A 993 -15.57 31.92 8.30
C VAL A 993 -15.34 31.85 9.82
N VAL A 994 -15.94 30.88 10.50
CA VAL A 994 -15.73 30.64 11.94
C VAL A 994 -14.27 30.25 12.20
N PHE A 995 -13.73 29.26 11.48
CA PHE A 995 -12.32 28.84 11.57
C PHE A 995 -11.33 30.00 11.41
N SER A 996 -11.48 30.79 10.34
CA SER A 996 -10.55 31.88 10.03
C SER A 996 -10.55 32.95 11.11
N ARG A 997 -11.73 33.35 11.61
CA ARG A 997 -11.87 34.30 12.74
C ARG A 997 -11.21 33.75 14.02
N ILE A 998 -11.37 32.47 14.34
CA ILE A 998 -10.74 31.83 15.52
C ILE A 998 -9.20 31.89 15.44
N ILE A 999 -8.60 31.48 14.32
CA ILE A 999 -7.13 31.49 14.21
C ILE A 999 -6.57 32.92 14.17
N GLN A 1000 -7.31 33.88 13.61
CA GLN A 1000 -6.94 35.31 13.56
C GLN A 1000 -7.12 36.03 14.90
N GLY A 1001 -8.06 35.57 15.74
CA GLY A 1001 -8.41 36.23 17.01
C GLY A 1001 -9.45 37.36 16.87
N ASP A 1002 -10.19 37.38 15.76
CA ASP A 1002 -11.26 38.35 15.50
C ASP A 1002 -12.62 37.86 16.08
N ASP A 1003 -13.60 38.77 16.17
CA ASP A 1003 -14.92 38.43 16.71
C ASP A 1003 -15.68 37.45 15.80
N ILE A 1004 -16.16 36.34 16.33
CA ILE A 1004 -16.70 35.23 15.51
C ILE A 1004 -18.03 35.63 14.83
N SER A 1005 -18.76 36.62 15.36
CA SER A 1005 -20.03 37.09 14.80
C SER A 1005 -19.84 37.86 13.49
N MET A 1006 -19.00 38.91 13.49
CA MET A 1006 -18.85 39.82 12.35
C MET A 1006 -17.45 39.83 11.72
N GLY A 1007 -16.43 39.27 12.37
CA GLY A 1007 -15.04 39.32 11.89
C GLY A 1007 -14.39 40.68 12.04
N ARG A 1008 -14.74 41.44 13.09
CA ARG A 1008 -14.05 42.67 13.47
C ARG A 1008 -12.89 42.32 14.40
N ASN A 1009 -11.82 43.09 14.29
CA ASN A 1009 -10.72 43.02 15.25
C ASN A 1009 -11.16 43.59 16.61
N VAL A 1010 -10.95 42.82 17.68
CA VAL A 1010 -11.47 43.10 19.03
C VAL A 1010 -10.43 42.74 20.10
N ASP A 1011 -10.53 43.38 21.26
CA ASP A 1011 -9.73 43.03 22.44
C ASP A 1011 -10.35 41.81 23.15
N LEU A 1012 -9.79 40.62 22.90
CA LEU A 1012 -10.22 39.38 23.54
C LEU A 1012 -9.95 39.32 25.07
N SER A 1013 -9.34 40.33 25.68
CA SER A 1013 -9.29 40.43 27.16
C SER A 1013 -10.59 41.00 27.77
N THR A 1014 -11.40 41.71 26.97
CA THR A 1014 -12.62 42.40 27.44
C THR A 1014 -13.88 42.14 26.59
N PHE A 1015 -13.73 41.64 25.36
CA PHE A 1015 -14.85 41.43 24.43
C PHE A 1015 -15.83 40.33 24.88
N GLY A 1016 -17.13 40.59 24.71
CA GLY A 1016 -18.19 39.59 24.80
C GLY A 1016 -19.32 39.88 23.80
N THR A 1017 -20.03 38.85 23.37
CA THR A 1017 -21.15 38.99 22.42
C THR A 1017 -22.42 39.51 23.09
N GLU A 1018 -23.14 40.39 22.38
CA GLU A 1018 -24.46 40.91 22.77
C GLU A 1018 -25.56 40.22 21.96
N GLY A 1019 -26.68 39.89 22.61
CA GLY A 1019 -27.82 39.21 22.00
C GLY A 1019 -28.69 38.48 23.02
N PRO A 1020 -29.63 37.62 22.60
CA PRO A 1020 -30.48 36.86 23.51
C PRO A 1020 -29.71 35.79 24.29
N ASP A 1021 -30.12 35.49 25.52
CA ASP A 1021 -29.52 34.44 26.37
C ASP A 1021 -29.56 33.03 25.75
N LYS A 1022 -30.41 32.81 24.74
CA LYS A 1022 -30.66 31.49 24.12
C LYS A 1022 -30.68 31.56 22.61
N SER A 1023 -30.09 30.56 21.95
CA SER A 1023 -30.20 30.37 20.51
C SER A 1023 -31.60 29.85 20.11
N LEU A 1024 -32.57 30.77 19.99
CA LEU A 1024 -33.98 30.44 19.69
C LEU A 1024 -34.26 30.07 18.22
N HIS A 1025 -33.25 30.00 17.35
CA HIS A 1025 -33.43 29.67 15.93
C HIS A 1025 -34.01 28.25 15.74
N LYS A 1026 -35.03 28.13 14.90
CA LYS A 1026 -35.68 26.87 14.48
C LYS A 1026 -35.51 26.70 12.96
N ASN A 1027 -34.94 25.57 12.58
CA ASN A 1027 -34.61 25.24 11.19
C ASN A 1027 -35.82 24.61 10.49
N LYS A 1028 -35.70 24.36 9.18
CA LYS A 1028 -36.74 23.65 8.41
C LYS A 1028 -36.23 22.27 8.03
N LEU A 1029 -37.01 21.24 8.31
CA LEU A 1029 -36.67 19.86 7.92
C LEU A 1029 -36.58 19.74 6.37
N PRO A 1030 -35.40 19.40 5.80
CA PRO A 1030 -35.27 19.16 4.37
C PRO A 1030 -35.94 17.83 3.94
N PRO A 1031 -36.18 17.63 2.63
CA PRO A 1031 -36.50 16.31 2.10
C PRO A 1031 -35.34 15.33 2.34
N GLN A 1032 -35.63 14.03 2.38
CA GLN A 1032 -34.57 13.01 2.45
C GLN A 1032 -33.71 13.05 1.17
N PRO A 1033 -32.37 12.93 1.26
CA PRO A 1033 -31.50 12.85 0.09
C PRO A 1033 -31.68 11.52 -0.64
N GLN A 1034 -31.19 11.46 -1.89
CA GLN A 1034 -31.02 10.17 -2.56
C GLN A 1034 -29.83 9.44 -1.95
N ASN A 1035 -30.08 8.27 -1.35
CA ASN A 1035 -29.04 7.45 -0.77
C ASN A 1035 -28.38 6.55 -1.84
N THR A 1036 -27.05 6.36 -1.74
CA THR A 1036 -26.22 5.46 -2.53
C THR A 1036 -25.57 4.43 -1.61
N CYS A 1037 -25.81 3.14 -1.83
CA CYS A 1037 -25.14 2.05 -1.10
C CYS A 1037 -23.70 1.86 -1.61
N TRP A 1038 -22.72 2.08 -0.72
CA TRP A 1038 -21.29 2.01 -0.99
C TRP A 1038 -20.67 0.76 -0.35
N ILE A 1039 -19.98 -0.07 -1.13
CA ILE A 1039 -19.47 -1.39 -0.65
C ILE A 1039 -18.34 -1.31 0.39
N ARG A 1040 -17.74 -0.13 0.60
CA ARG A 1040 -16.75 0.12 1.66
C ARG A 1040 -17.35 0.76 2.91
N ALA A 1041 -18.64 1.10 2.90
CA ALA A 1041 -19.36 1.71 4.01
C ALA A 1041 -20.77 1.08 4.15
N ILE A 1042 -20.84 -0.25 4.08
CA ILE A 1042 -22.10 -1.02 4.01
C ILE A 1042 -22.99 -0.76 5.23
N ALA A 1043 -22.41 -0.64 6.42
CA ALA A 1043 -23.15 -0.39 7.66
C ALA A 1043 -23.97 0.92 7.62
N ASP A 1044 -23.33 2.01 7.18
CA ASP A 1044 -23.87 3.38 7.17
C ASP A 1044 -24.76 3.66 5.95
N THR A 1045 -24.36 3.14 4.79
CA THR A 1045 -24.85 3.61 3.48
C THR A 1045 -25.82 2.66 2.78
N CYS A 1046 -26.01 1.43 3.26
CA CYS A 1046 -26.92 0.46 2.67
C CYS A 1046 -28.09 0.14 3.60
N SER A 1047 -29.28 -0.08 3.05
CA SER A 1047 -30.47 -0.51 3.80
C SER A 1047 -30.44 -2.03 4.05
N GLU A 1048 -31.24 -2.52 4.99
CA GLU A 1048 -31.21 -3.95 5.37
C GLU A 1048 -31.56 -4.88 4.21
N ASP A 1049 -32.51 -4.50 3.33
CA ASP A 1049 -32.84 -5.26 2.11
C ASP A 1049 -31.65 -5.32 1.13
N GLU A 1050 -30.82 -4.28 1.06
CA GLU A 1050 -29.60 -4.24 0.24
C GLU A 1050 -28.47 -5.05 0.88
N LYS A 1051 -28.31 -4.94 2.21
CA LYS A 1051 -27.37 -5.72 3.02
C LYS A 1051 -27.65 -7.22 2.88
N ASP A 1052 -28.90 -7.67 3.01
CA ASP A 1052 -29.28 -9.07 2.84
C ASP A 1052 -28.96 -9.60 1.43
N GLN A 1053 -29.14 -8.78 0.39
CA GLN A 1053 -28.74 -9.14 -0.97
C GLN A 1053 -27.21 -9.19 -1.13
N ILE A 1054 -26.48 -8.24 -0.54
CA ILE A 1054 -25.02 -8.23 -0.48
C ILE A 1054 -24.49 -9.48 0.24
N TYR A 1055 -25.00 -9.82 1.43
CA TYR A 1055 -24.63 -11.04 2.17
C TYR A 1055 -24.90 -12.33 1.39
N GLN A 1056 -25.90 -12.33 0.50
CA GLN A 1056 -26.21 -13.43 -0.43
C GLN A 1056 -25.35 -13.42 -1.72
N GLY A 1057 -24.49 -12.41 -1.92
CA GLY A 1057 -23.66 -12.25 -3.12
C GLY A 1057 -24.44 -11.81 -4.36
N LEU A 1058 -25.59 -11.16 -4.18
CA LEU A 1058 -26.47 -10.67 -5.24
C LEU A 1058 -26.16 -9.21 -5.64
N GLY A 1059 -26.69 -8.80 -6.78
CA GLY A 1059 -26.48 -7.46 -7.35
C GLY A 1059 -25.16 -7.29 -8.12
N VAL A 1060 -24.91 -6.06 -8.54
CA VAL A 1060 -23.75 -5.64 -9.34
C VAL A 1060 -23.11 -4.42 -8.68
N VAL A 1061 -21.79 -4.41 -8.62
CA VAL A 1061 -21.00 -3.28 -8.10
C VAL A 1061 -20.27 -2.58 -9.24
N GLU A 1062 -20.48 -1.27 -9.35
CA GLU A 1062 -19.81 -0.40 -10.32
C GLU A 1062 -19.25 0.83 -9.60
N ASN A 1063 -17.94 1.07 -9.74
CA ASN A 1063 -17.23 2.21 -9.12
C ASN A 1063 -17.50 2.34 -7.60
N GLY A 1064 -17.54 1.21 -6.88
CA GLY A 1064 -17.80 1.15 -5.42
C GLY A 1064 -19.27 1.24 -4.99
N LYS A 1065 -20.18 1.48 -5.93
CA LYS A 1065 -21.63 1.59 -5.69
C LYS A 1065 -22.31 0.26 -5.99
N TRP A 1066 -23.15 -0.23 -5.10
CA TRP A 1066 -23.92 -1.47 -5.31
C TRP A 1066 -25.28 -1.17 -5.95
N SER A 1067 -25.80 -2.12 -6.74
CA SER A 1067 -27.13 -2.05 -7.36
C SER A 1067 -27.78 -3.43 -7.55
N ALA A 1068 -29.10 -3.50 -7.43
CA ALA A 1068 -29.89 -4.74 -7.45
C ALA A 1068 -30.29 -5.25 -8.85
N GLU A 1069 -29.49 -5.03 -9.91
CA GLU A 1069 -30.01 -5.03 -11.29
C GLU A 1069 -30.74 -6.32 -11.70
N GLN A 1070 -32.01 -6.17 -12.12
CA GLN A 1070 -32.84 -7.24 -12.67
C GLN A 1070 -32.24 -7.80 -13.97
N PRO A 1071 -32.56 -9.06 -14.36
CA PRO A 1071 -31.98 -9.71 -15.54
C PRO A 1071 -32.30 -8.96 -16.85
N ALA A 1072 -31.41 -8.07 -17.26
CA ALA A 1072 -31.52 -7.26 -18.46
C ALA A 1072 -31.56 -8.15 -19.71
N THR A 1073 -32.73 -8.21 -20.35
CA THR A 1073 -32.97 -8.97 -21.58
C THR A 1073 -32.28 -8.30 -22.78
N LYS A 1074 -30.98 -8.58 -22.95
CA LYS A 1074 -30.13 -8.04 -24.03
C LYS A 1074 -30.82 -8.14 -25.40
N PRO A 1075 -31.16 -7.01 -26.05
CA PRO A 1075 -31.60 -7.02 -27.44
C PRO A 1075 -30.43 -7.44 -28.34
N ASN A 1076 -30.63 -8.46 -29.18
CA ASN A 1076 -29.56 -9.02 -30.01
C ASN A 1076 -28.88 -7.97 -30.90
N ILE A 1077 -27.55 -7.83 -30.77
CA ILE A 1077 -26.71 -6.95 -31.61
C ILE A 1077 -26.46 -7.60 -32.98
N VAL A 1078 -27.53 -7.99 -33.69
CA VAL A 1078 -27.47 -8.63 -35.02
C VAL A 1078 -28.62 -8.16 -35.94
N GLN A 1079 -28.98 -6.86 -35.91
CA GLN A 1079 -30.03 -6.36 -36.84
C GLN A 1079 -29.98 -4.88 -37.27
N ARG A 1080 -28.85 -4.17 -37.17
CA ARG A 1080 -28.72 -2.76 -37.63
C ARG A 1080 -27.95 -2.53 -38.95
N PHE A 1081 -27.57 -3.58 -39.68
CA PHE A 1081 -26.97 -3.48 -41.03
C PHE A 1081 -27.92 -3.96 -42.15
N ALA A 1082 -29.13 -3.39 -42.20
CA ALA A 1082 -30.00 -3.46 -43.37
C ALA A 1082 -30.93 -2.24 -43.44
N ARG A 1083 -31.25 -1.79 -44.66
CA ARG A 1083 -32.23 -0.75 -45.01
C ARG A 1083 -31.97 0.68 -44.49
N ARG A 1084 -31.16 1.43 -45.25
CA ARG A 1084 -31.65 2.69 -45.88
C ARG A 1084 -30.85 2.96 -47.16
N HIS A 1085 -31.57 3.17 -48.25
CA HIS A 1085 -31.01 3.32 -49.60
C HIS A 1085 -32.03 4.12 -50.44
N ILE A 1086 -31.55 5.04 -51.29
CA ILE A 1086 -32.33 5.91 -52.21
C ILE A 1086 -33.30 6.88 -51.46
N LYS A 1087 -33.24 8.21 -51.55
CA LYS A 1087 -33.02 9.10 -52.71
C LYS A 1087 -32.30 10.41 -52.34
N GLU A 1088 -31.46 10.92 -53.25
CA GLU A 1088 -31.21 12.38 -53.40
C GLU A 1088 -32.31 13.01 -54.29
N PRO A 1089 -32.38 14.36 -54.43
CA PRO A 1089 -31.54 15.00 -55.45
C PRO A 1089 -30.84 16.33 -55.03
N LYS A 1090 -29.76 16.62 -55.76
CA LYS A 1090 -28.91 17.84 -55.82
C LYS A 1090 -29.61 18.98 -56.64
N PRO A 1091 -29.09 20.23 -56.78
CA PRO A 1091 -27.65 20.60 -56.82
C PRO A 1091 -27.14 21.98 -56.29
N THR A 1092 -25.80 22.04 -56.26
CA THR A 1092 -24.86 23.19 -56.11
C THR A 1092 -24.66 23.98 -57.42
N PRO A 1093 -24.10 25.23 -57.44
CA PRO A 1093 -22.66 25.58 -57.24
C PRO A 1093 -22.44 26.89 -56.44
N ALA A 1094 -21.25 27.48 -56.19
CA ALA A 1094 -19.82 27.33 -56.59
C ALA A 1094 -18.90 27.74 -55.38
N ARG A 1095 -17.71 27.19 -55.08
CA ARG A 1095 -16.34 27.40 -55.63
C ARG A 1095 -15.86 28.87 -55.66
N TYR A 1096 -14.63 29.26 -55.25
CA TYR A 1096 -13.42 28.52 -54.79
C TYR A 1096 -12.42 29.42 -53.97
N ASP A 1097 -11.42 28.78 -53.37
CA ASP A 1097 -10.01 29.19 -53.11
C ASP A 1097 -9.50 29.74 -51.74
N ILE A 1098 -8.86 28.83 -50.99
CA ILE A 1098 -7.44 28.82 -50.50
C ILE A 1098 -6.79 30.17 -50.07
N ASP A 1099 -6.46 30.32 -48.77
CA ASP A 1099 -5.06 30.35 -48.25
C ASP A 1099 -4.98 30.28 -46.69
N LYS A 1100 -4.01 29.51 -46.16
CA LYS A 1100 -3.32 29.64 -44.83
C LYS A 1100 -4.08 29.47 -43.48
N PRO A 1101 -3.35 29.37 -42.32
CA PRO A 1101 -3.77 28.54 -41.18
C PRO A 1101 -4.39 29.28 -39.98
N GLU A 1102 -4.89 28.49 -39.03
CA GLU A 1102 -5.54 28.92 -37.78
C GLU A 1102 -4.56 29.00 -36.58
N GLU A 1103 -4.85 29.92 -35.65
CA GLU A 1103 -4.24 30.03 -34.30
C GLU A 1103 -5.35 30.08 -33.22
N PRO A 1104 -5.07 29.73 -31.95
CA PRO A 1104 -6.10 29.42 -30.95
C PRO A 1104 -6.72 30.65 -30.23
N PRO A 1105 -8.00 30.55 -29.79
CA PRO A 1105 -8.72 31.67 -29.17
C PRO A 1105 -8.41 31.88 -27.67
N VAL A 1106 -7.49 32.80 -27.39
CA VAL A 1106 -7.52 33.82 -26.31
C VAL A 1106 -8.31 33.51 -25.03
N LEU A 1107 -7.59 33.21 -23.94
CA LEU A 1107 -8.05 33.37 -22.55
C LEU A 1107 -7.11 34.31 -21.77
N ASP A 1108 -7.00 35.57 -22.21
CA ASP A 1108 -6.11 36.55 -21.55
C ASP A 1108 -6.64 38.00 -21.61
N ARG A 1109 -7.91 38.20 -21.22
CA ARG A 1109 -8.54 39.53 -21.08
C ARG A 1109 -9.60 39.59 -19.98
N LEU A 1110 -9.19 39.47 -18.72
CA LEU A 1110 -10.01 39.98 -17.59
C LEU A 1110 -9.22 40.32 -16.30
N LEU A 1111 -8.01 39.78 -16.10
CA LEU A 1111 -7.26 39.94 -14.85
C LEU A 1111 -6.30 41.16 -14.76
N ASN A 1112 -6.17 41.96 -15.82
CA ASN A 1112 -5.22 43.09 -15.86
C ASN A 1112 -5.91 44.46 -16.00
N ARG A 1113 -6.55 44.94 -14.93
CA ARG A 1113 -6.87 46.37 -14.71
C ARG A 1113 -7.19 46.69 -13.24
N ARG A 1114 -6.58 47.78 -12.73
CA ARG A 1114 -6.78 48.43 -11.40
C ARG A 1114 -6.05 47.82 -10.18
N LEU A 1115 -4.72 47.89 -10.17
CA LEU A 1115 -3.93 48.10 -8.93
C LEU A 1115 -2.77 49.08 -9.21
N SER A 1116 -2.97 50.39 -8.98
CA SER A 1116 -1.91 51.43 -8.87
C SER A 1116 -2.47 52.87 -8.77
N ALA A 1117 -2.73 53.35 -7.54
CA ALA A 1117 -2.71 54.78 -7.14
C ALA A 1117 -2.94 54.89 -5.61
N PRO A 1118 -2.33 55.87 -4.89
CA PRO A 1118 -2.47 56.04 -3.44
C PRO A 1118 -3.68 56.90 -3.02
N MET A 1119 -4.01 56.88 -1.72
CA MET A 1119 -5.03 57.72 -1.08
C MET A 1119 -4.48 59.06 -0.58
N GLU A 1120 -5.30 60.11 -0.68
CA GLU A 1120 -5.34 61.29 0.24
C GLU A 1120 -6.82 61.76 0.38
N PRO A 1121 -7.20 62.56 1.41
CA PRO A 1121 -8.45 62.28 2.15
C PRO A 1121 -9.50 63.42 2.26
N ILE A 1122 -10.64 63.08 2.91
CA ILE A 1122 -11.76 63.91 3.46
C ILE A 1122 -12.58 64.80 2.46
N PRO A 1123 -13.81 65.27 2.79
CA PRO A 1123 -14.68 65.01 3.95
C PRO A 1123 -16.17 64.60 3.66
N GLU A 1124 -16.86 64.28 4.76
CA GLU A 1124 -18.31 64.40 5.09
C GLU A 1124 -19.35 64.90 4.06
N ALA A 1125 -20.56 64.31 4.03
CA ALA A 1125 -21.70 64.82 4.82
C ALA A 1125 -23.08 64.11 4.58
N HIS A 1126 -23.96 64.23 5.58
CA HIS A 1126 -25.43 64.14 5.58
C HIS A 1126 -26.21 62.88 5.09
N SER A 1127 -26.96 62.31 6.03
CA SER A 1127 -28.25 61.63 5.80
C SER A 1127 -29.40 62.66 5.63
N PRO A 1128 -30.61 62.30 5.14
CA PRO A 1128 -31.58 61.61 6.01
C PRO A 1128 -32.57 60.61 5.33
N ARG A 1129 -33.33 59.91 6.19
CA ARG A 1129 -34.64 59.24 5.97
C ARG A 1129 -35.74 60.27 5.53
N PRO A 1130 -37.02 59.94 5.12
CA PRO A 1130 -37.87 58.88 5.73
C PRO A 1130 -39.11 58.27 4.98
N SER A 1131 -39.74 57.29 5.67
CA SER A 1131 -41.21 57.02 5.82
C SER A 1131 -42.11 56.54 4.65
N GLY A 1132 -43.15 55.76 5.02
CA GLY A 1132 -44.22 55.21 4.15
C GLY A 1132 -44.45 53.71 4.40
N ASP A 1133 -45.02 53.23 5.52
CA ASP A 1133 -46.42 53.30 5.99
C ASP A 1133 -47.48 52.58 5.11
N ILE A 1134 -47.97 51.41 5.60
CA ILE A 1134 -49.39 51.06 5.94
C ILE A 1134 -50.45 51.06 4.77
N PRO A 1135 -51.53 50.20 4.72
CA PRO A 1135 -52.23 49.49 5.82
C PRO A 1135 -52.66 48.00 5.65
N GLU A 1136 -52.91 47.40 6.82
CA GLU A 1136 -54.00 46.49 7.30
C GLU A 1136 -55.07 45.83 6.37
N ARG A 1137 -55.47 44.61 6.79
CA ARG A 1137 -56.85 44.16 7.19
C ARG A 1137 -56.69 42.97 8.17
N LEU A 1138 -57.32 42.88 9.35
CA LEU A 1138 -58.76 42.74 9.71
C LEU A 1138 -59.37 41.43 9.16
N VAL A 1139 -60.06 40.56 9.92
CA VAL A 1139 -60.54 40.50 11.34
C VAL A 1139 -60.78 38.97 11.67
N SER A 1140 -60.99 38.40 12.88
CA SER A 1140 -61.75 38.75 14.10
C SER A 1140 -61.39 37.93 15.38
N GLU A 1141 -61.79 38.45 16.55
CA GLU A 1141 -62.48 37.82 17.72
C GLU A 1141 -62.17 36.35 18.14
N HIS A 1142 -61.68 36.04 19.36
CA HIS A 1142 -62.20 36.23 20.76
C HIS A 1142 -63.14 35.10 21.27
N PRO A 1143 -63.29 34.88 22.60
CA PRO A 1143 -62.33 34.92 23.73
C PRO A 1143 -62.47 33.68 24.67
N PHE A 1144 -61.72 33.58 25.79
CA PHE A 1144 -62.23 33.09 27.11
C PHE A 1144 -61.16 33.07 28.24
N GLU A 1145 -61.45 33.78 29.33
CA GLU A 1145 -60.98 33.54 30.73
C GLU A 1145 -62.24 33.05 31.55
N PRO A 1146 -62.27 32.74 32.88
CA PRO A 1146 -61.27 33.01 33.94
C PRO A 1146 -61.13 32.03 35.15
N THR A 1147 -59.91 31.94 35.72
CA THR A 1147 -59.62 31.84 37.19
C THR A 1147 -60.04 30.53 37.95
N PRO A 1148 -60.13 30.44 39.32
CA PRO A 1148 -59.14 29.65 40.10
C PRO A 1148 -59.72 28.75 41.23
N VAL A 1149 -58.86 28.16 42.09
CA VAL A 1149 -59.02 27.71 43.53
C VAL A 1149 -57.88 26.69 43.83
N ILE A 1150 -56.96 26.82 44.81
CA ILE A 1150 -56.97 27.05 46.27
C ILE A 1150 -57.28 25.80 47.13
N GLN A 1151 -56.24 25.25 47.79
CA GLN A 1151 -56.18 24.74 49.19
C GLN A 1151 -54.82 24.00 49.42
N ARG A 1152 -54.27 23.83 50.63
CA ARG A 1152 -54.09 24.71 51.82
C ARG A 1152 -53.24 23.96 52.87
N ASN A 1153 -52.19 24.61 53.40
CA ASN A 1153 -51.52 24.29 54.69
C ASN A 1153 -50.75 22.93 54.75
N ALA A 1154 -49.78 22.70 55.66
CA ALA A 1154 -49.47 23.40 56.91
C ALA A 1154 -47.96 23.60 57.23
N HIS A 1155 -47.73 24.51 58.18
CA HIS A 1155 -46.49 24.89 58.88
C HIS A 1155 -46.32 24.10 60.21
N PRO A 1156 -45.32 24.36 61.09
CA PRO A 1156 -43.96 24.93 60.94
C PRO A 1156 -42.85 24.13 61.71
N SER A 1157 -41.57 24.52 61.60
CA SER A 1157 -40.69 24.86 62.77
C SER A 1157 -39.19 25.08 62.41
N GLY A 1158 -38.52 25.86 63.26
CA GLY A 1158 -37.06 25.91 63.51
C GLY A 1158 -36.87 26.12 65.03
N PRO A 1159 -35.75 26.68 65.57
CA PRO A 1159 -34.52 27.16 64.93
C PRO A 1159 -33.20 26.77 65.68
N ALA A 1160 -32.06 27.42 65.34
CA ALA A 1160 -30.88 27.67 66.21
C ALA A 1160 -29.96 26.46 66.60
N SER A 1161 -28.69 26.61 67.04
CA SER A 1161 -27.63 27.63 66.84
C SER A 1161 -26.27 27.15 67.45
N SER A 1162 -25.19 27.93 67.30
CA SER A 1162 -23.83 27.76 67.90
C SER A 1162 -22.94 26.64 67.30
N GLY A 1163 -21.60 26.75 67.28
CA GLY A 1163 -20.72 27.88 67.64
C GLY A 1163 -19.23 27.57 67.38
N ALA A 1164 -18.37 28.60 67.25
CA ALA A 1164 -16.91 28.49 67.10
C ALA A 1164 -16.17 28.62 68.46
N PRO A 1165 -14.89 28.21 68.58
CA PRO A 1165 -13.81 29.20 68.39
C PRO A 1165 -12.45 28.69 67.85
N VAL A 1166 -11.58 29.65 67.50
CA VAL A 1166 -10.13 29.59 67.14
C VAL A 1166 -9.31 29.98 68.41
N PRO A 1167 -8.14 29.38 68.78
CA PRO A 1167 -6.81 29.44 68.09
C PRO A 1167 -5.97 28.12 68.23
N GLY A 1168 -4.67 27.97 67.94
CA GLY A 1168 -3.57 28.81 67.39
C GLY A 1168 -2.20 28.05 67.41
N PRO A 1169 -1.12 28.53 66.74
CA PRO A 1169 0.19 27.84 66.60
C PRO A 1169 1.17 28.17 67.78
N PRO A 1170 2.49 27.78 67.86
CA PRO A 1170 3.41 27.31 66.78
C PRO A 1170 4.60 26.34 67.15
N LYS A 1171 5.57 26.21 66.20
CA LYS A 1171 7.04 25.96 66.36
C LYS A 1171 7.64 24.56 66.62
N THR A 1172 8.29 24.02 65.57
CA THR A 1172 9.70 23.56 65.49
C THR A 1172 10.44 23.02 66.73
N HIS A 1173 11.01 21.81 66.66
CA HIS A 1173 12.41 21.54 67.07
C HIS A 1173 12.97 20.17 66.56
N GLU A 1174 14.22 20.20 66.11
CA GLU A 1174 15.17 19.09 65.85
C GLU A 1174 16.25 19.08 66.98
N PRO A 1175 17.32 18.22 67.05
CA PRO A 1175 17.75 17.09 66.20
C PRO A 1175 18.38 15.85 66.96
N THR A 1176 19.14 15.00 66.24
CA THR A 1176 20.17 14.00 66.68
C THR A 1176 19.70 12.59 67.11
N ALA A 1177 20.48 11.49 66.97
CA ALA A 1177 21.92 11.32 66.64
C ALA A 1177 22.29 10.03 65.83
N GLU A 1178 23.52 10.02 65.31
CA GLU A 1178 24.29 8.97 64.59
C GLU A 1178 24.92 7.88 65.54
N PRO A 1179 25.82 6.90 65.17
CA PRO A 1179 26.72 6.75 63.98
C PRO A 1179 26.77 5.31 63.34
N THR A 1180 27.47 5.03 62.22
CA THR A 1180 28.93 4.77 62.10
C THR A 1180 29.45 4.69 60.64
N THR A 1181 30.78 4.68 60.46
CA THR A 1181 31.50 5.16 59.24
C THR A 1181 32.43 4.14 58.57
N LEU A 1182 32.91 4.46 57.34
CA LEU A 1182 34.24 4.18 56.69
C LEU A 1182 34.07 4.12 55.14
N ARG A 1183 34.98 4.58 54.24
CA ARG A 1183 36.23 5.40 54.32
C ARG A 1183 36.53 6.05 52.94
N GLN A 1184 37.35 7.11 52.90
CA GLN A 1184 37.73 7.91 51.71
C GLN A 1184 39.09 7.46 51.07
N PRO A 1185 39.53 7.94 49.87
CA PRO A 1185 40.02 9.33 49.65
C PRO A 1185 39.73 10.00 48.26
N SER A 1186 40.11 11.27 48.15
CA SER A 1186 39.91 12.26 47.03
C SER A 1186 41.22 12.47 46.19
N PRO A 1187 41.46 13.52 45.33
CA PRO A 1187 40.66 14.71 44.95
C PRO A 1187 40.72 15.25 43.46
N GLU A 1188 39.73 16.09 43.08
CA GLU A 1188 39.75 17.41 42.33
C GLU A 1188 40.60 17.69 41.05
N PRO A 1189 40.39 18.83 40.31
CA PRO A 1189 39.15 19.58 39.97
C PRO A 1189 39.06 20.15 38.51
N GLY A 1190 37.91 20.73 38.13
CA GLY A 1190 37.73 21.71 37.02
C GLY A 1190 36.67 21.27 35.98
N LYS A 1191 35.56 21.98 35.69
CA LYS A 1191 35.28 23.39 35.30
C LYS A 1191 35.70 23.77 33.86
N PRO A 1192 34.94 24.65 33.18
CA PRO A 1192 33.65 25.26 33.57
C PRO A 1192 32.44 24.47 33.09
#